data_AF-A0A959EE67-F1
#
_entry.id   AF-A0A959EE67-F1
#
_cell.length_a   1.000
_cell.length_b   1.000
_cell.length_c   1.000
_cell.angle_alpha   90.00
_cell.angle_beta   90.00
_cell.angle_gamma   90.00
#
_symmetry.space_group_name_H-M   'P 1'
#
loop_
_entity.id
_entity.type
_entity.pdbx_description
1 polymer ?
#
loop_
_entity_poly.entity_id
_entity_poly.type
_entity_poly.pdbx_seq_one_letter_code
_entity_poly.pdbx_strand_id
1 'polypeptide(L)'
;MNKLYLALLAILMSFSAFSQNARVQIIHNSPTPGSDSGPTVDIYVNGALLPALTAVPFRVATPFLDVPAGVDIEVAVAVSPSNSVDDAIATFPLGQLMDGAGYTVIANGIVGNAATPFTLAVNGGARESANMAGEVDLSVFHGSPNAPAVDVDIRTVGNIIDSLSYGEFTADYLSVAPGLYYLDIRADGSEDIVATFEANISGLAGGAATVFASGLLGDSPAFGLFAALPDGTVVPLPATEVARLQVIHNSPSPTVDVYANGGLLIDDFEFRTATPFDFVPAGVTVNIGVALNTSTSVEDTLVNFPVVFENGKTYVVFANGIVGDADTPFTLAVNDMGRESAAVAGEIDLSVFHGSPDAPTVDVDVRAVGNIVDALEYGQFTEDYLSVVPGLYYLDVRADGSANIVATFEANLSGLAGGAATVFASGFLGDSPAFGLFAALPDGLVIELPATEVARLQVIHNSPSPTVDVYANGALLIDDFEFRTATPFDFVPAGVTVNIGVALSNSTSVEDTLVNFPVLFENGETYIAIANGIVGDPDFPFTLEAYAPALEQGFSQDEVSVLTFHGSPGAPPVAVNDFAAAPLFDGLAYGDFLGYTQLPLENYFLEVRPSGSEDLVGTFNIDLRNAGGLSVVLFASGILGDEPNFGLFAALPDGGVIELTPVALTQIIHNSPAAGAGVIDLWANNVVKVREDLAFQTATGLVYYPTRVPLTFGVAPADSDDPSDILFNLPDPVTFQDGKYHIIIANGIPGDADTPFELAINSDAVLFAPNAQSTVVSVFHGSPNAPAVDVTARDLMLPLVDGLPYGEFEALGALPITTYYLEVYPDGSESLVATFESPIPPSAAGLSLVGVVSGLLGEEPPLDLLFFSPTGEVIRATPVSQVQVIHNSPAPTVDVYANGNLLLNDFEFRTATPFVDLPTRTAFDIAVAPGTSSTVADSLRSFKNIVFEDGKKYIVIATGVVGDMDTPFGLAVNDMGRTRAESGEGVDLLLYHGATDAPVVDVVAAGVGVLFDDVAYGEYQGYINVPASTYTLNVTPGNDNSNVVRAYDADISGLNGGAATVFASGFLGSEEPEDEFGVWVALPDGQTFPLTEIVSTQEVADRIPAFQLAPNPVRTTAQVQYTLSEDTDITIAIQNAGGQTIRSIYLGRQPAGEHSRTLEAGGLPQGMYTYSLVTPVGVLAQRFVVVK
;
A
#
# COMPACT_ATOMS: atom_id res chain seq x y z
N MET A 1 -13.09 106.97 -72.71
CA MET A 1 -14.37 106.24 -72.63
C MET A 1 -14.28 105.02 -73.55
N ASN A 2 -14.76 103.85 -73.10
CA ASN A 2 -14.91 102.57 -73.84
C ASN A 2 -13.82 101.48 -73.73
N LYS A 3 -12.96 101.46 -72.70
CA LYS A 3 -12.17 100.24 -72.37
C LYS A 3 -12.18 99.81 -70.89
N LEU A 4 -12.80 100.60 -70.00
CA LEU A 4 -12.86 100.29 -68.57
C LEU A 4 -14.10 99.48 -68.14
N TYR A 5 -15.07 99.28 -69.04
CA TYR A 5 -16.32 98.56 -68.75
C TYR A 5 -16.34 97.10 -69.23
N LEU A 6 -15.31 96.64 -69.96
CA LEU A 6 -15.25 95.25 -70.46
C LEU A 6 -14.33 94.34 -69.63
N ALA A 7 -13.45 94.89 -68.79
CA ALA A 7 -12.68 94.12 -67.81
C ALA A 7 -13.44 93.92 -66.49
N LEU A 8 -14.43 94.77 -66.20
CA LEU A 8 -15.25 94.70 -64.99
C LEU A 8 -16.37 93.64 -65.08
N LEU A 9 -16.61 93.07 -66.28
CA LEU A 9 -17.57 91.99 -66.50
C LEU A 9 -16.92 90.60 -66.67
N ALA A 10 -15.58 90.53 -66.81
CA ALA A 10 -14.83 89.28 -66.92
C ALA A 10 -14.32 88.75 -65.57
N ILE A 11 -14.26 89.59 -64.52
CA ILE A 11 -13.92 89.16 -63.15
C ILE A 11 -15.19 88.70 -62.39
N LEU A 12 -16.39 89.02 -62.90
CA LEU A 12 -17.65 88.44 -62.42
C LEU A 12 -18.03 87.10 -63.10
N MET A 13 -17.17 86.52 -63.94
CA MET A 13 -17.40 85.23 -64.61
C MET A 13 -16.13 84.36 -64.75
N SER A 14 -15.43 84.06 -63.66
CA SER A 14 -14.50 82.91 -63.62
C SER A 14 -14.62 82.06 -62.35
N PHE A 15 -15.84 81.98 -61.81
CA PHE A 15 -16.36 80.77 -61.14
C PHE A 15 -17.66 80.33 -61.83
N SER A 16 -17.68 80.41 -63.17
CA SER A 16 -18.53 79.50 -63.93
C SER A 16 -17.89 78.12 -63.78
N ALA A 17 -18.49 77.29 -62.93
CA ALA A 17 -18.35 75.84 -62.86
C ALA A 17 -17.13 75.27 -63.61
N PHE A 18 -16.03 75.01 -62.91
CA PHE A 18 -15.23 73.88 -63.35
C PHE A 18 -16.19 72.68 -63.37
N SER A 19 -16.19 71.86 -64.43
CA SER A 19 -17.08 70.70 -64.44
C SER A 19 -16.65 69.62 -63.45
N GLN A 20 -15.53 69.85 -62.75
CA GLN A 20 -14.90 68.99 -61.77
C GLN A 20 -14.31 69.85 -60.63
N ASN A 21 -14.79 69.69 -59.39
CA ASN A 21 -14.35 70.41 -58.19
C ASN A 21 -14.00 69.42 -57.08
N ALA A 22 -12.96 69.72 -56.31
CA ALA A 22 -12.71 69.13 -55.00
C ALA A 22 -13.22 70.06 -53.90
N ARG A 23 -13.57 69.50 -52.74
CA ARG A 23 -14.00 70.27 -51.56
C ARG A 23 -12.87 70.31 -50.55
N VAL A 24 -12.37 71.49 -50.19
CA VAL A 24 -11.19 71.63 -49.32
C VAL A 24 -11.50 72.50 -48.11
N GLN A 25 -11.27 71.97 -46.91
CA GLN A 25 -11.23 72.73 -45.67
C GLN A 25 -9.77 73.01 -45.29
N ILE A 26 -9.45 74.25 -44.94
CA ILE A 26 -8.11 74.64 -44.53
C ILE A 26 -8.12 75.03 -43.06
N ILE A 27 -7.19 74.49 -42.27
CA ILE A 27 -7.03 74.76 -40.85
C ILE A 27 -5.65 75.35 -40.60
N HIS A 28 -5.57 76.48 -39.90
CA HIS A 28 -4.30 77.05 -39.47
C HIS A 28 -3.93 76.59 -38.06
N ASN A 29 -2.96 75.67 -37.96
CA ASN A 29 -2.51 75.05 -36.70
C ASN A 29 -1.01 75.24 -36.41
N SER A 30 -0.33 76.18 -37.08
CA SER A 30 1.09 76.45 -36.87
C SER A 30 1.29 77.39 -35.67
N PRO A 31 1.84 76.94 -34.52
CA PRO A 31 2.03 77.79 -33.36
C PRO A 31 3.23 78.74 -33.54
N THR A 32 3.23 79.84 -32.77
CA THR A 32 4.39 80.74 -32.62
C THR A 32 4.89 80.68 -31.18
N PRO A 33 6.05 80.04 -30.92
CA PRO A 33 6.56 79.92 -29.56
C PRO A 33 6.65 81.25 -28.82
N GLY A 34 6.12 81.29 -27.60
CA GLY A 34 6.11 82.48 -26.72
C GLY A 34 4.95 83.46 -26.94
N SER A 35 3.95 83.11 -27.75
CA SER A 35 2.75 83.94 -27.95
C SER A 35 1.49 83.09 -28.11
N ASP A 36 0.44 83.41 -27.36
CA ASP A 36 -0.89 82.79 -27.50
C ASP A 36 -1.62 83.19 -28.79
N SER A 37 -1.08 84.19 -29.49
CA SER A 37 -1.54 84.64 -30.80
C SER A 37 -0.46 84.38 -31.86
N GLY A 38 -0.68 83.39 -32.72
CA GLY A 38 0.14 83.20 -33.92
C GLY A 38 -0.08 84.34 -34.93
N PRO A 39 0.82 84.53 -35.92
CA PRO A 39 0.57 85.44 -37.03
C PRO A 39 -0.69 85.00 -37.77
N THR A 40 -1.48 85.95 -38.26
CA THR A 40 -2.51 85.61 -39.26
C THR A 40 -1.81 85.35 -40.59
N VAL A 41 -2.33 84.42 -41.39
CA VAL A 41 -1.72 84.07 -42.68
C VAL A 41 -2.66 84.34 -43.85
N ASP A 42 -2.10 84.81 -44.95
CA ASP A 42 -2.76 84.85 -46.25
C ASP A 42 -2.39 83.58 -47.01
N ILE A 43 -3.39 82.85 -47.52
CA ILE A 43 -3.20 81.59 -48.23
C ILE A 43 -3.55 81.78 -49.70
N TYR A 44 -2.55 81.65 -50.56
CA TYR A 44 -2.66 81.74 -52.01
C TYR A 44 -2.79 80.34 -52.60
N VAL A 45 -3.78 80.14 -53.47
CA VAL A 45 -3.97 78.91 -54.24
C VAL A 45 -3.68 79.22 -55.70
N ASN A 46 -2.68 78.56 -56.29
CA ASN A 46 -2.18 78.82 -57.64
C ASN A 46 -1.90 80.31 -57.90
N GLY A 47 -1.34 80.99 -56.89
CA GLY A 47 -0.99 82.41 -56.94
C GLY A 47 -2.14 83.40 -56.68
N ALA A 48 -3.37 82.93 -56.41
CA ALA A 48 -4.52 83.77 -56.12
C ALA A 48 -4.93 83.71 -54.63
N LEU A 49 -5.11 84.88 -54.01
CA LEU A 49 -5.64 85.00 -52.63
C LEU A 49 -7.17 85.10 -52.67
N LEU A 50 -7.85 84.17 -52.01
CA LEU A 50 -9.31 84.21 -51.86
C LEU A 50 -9.71 85.00 -50.59
N PRO A 51 -10.89 85.65 -50.57
CA PRO A 51 -11.35 86.39 -49.40
C PRO A 51 -11.44 85.54 -48.13
N ALA A 52 -11.86 84.28 -48.24
CA ALA A 52 -11.94 83.33 -47.12
C ALA A 52 -10.56 82.85 -46.63
N LEU A 53 -9.50 83.16 -47.37
CA LEU A 53 -8.12 82.76 -47.12
C LEU A 53 -7.21 83.94 -46.79
N THR A 54 -7.79 85.11 -46.53
CA THR A 54 -7.07 86.32 -46.11
C THR A 54 -7.07 86.42 -44.60
N ALA A 55 -5.91 86.70 -44.01
CA ALA A 55 -5.70 86.88 -42.57
C ALA A 55 -6.26 85.73 -41.69
N VAL A 56 -6.08 84.48 -42.11
CA VAL A 56 -6.52 83.28 -41.38
C VAL A 56 -5.81 83.22 -40.02
N PRO A 57 -6.52 83.35 -38.90
CA PRO A 57 -5.91 83.30 -37.57
C PRO A 57 -5.46 81.89 -37.19
N PHE A 58 -4.53 81.80 -36.24
CA PHE A 58 -4.19 80.54 -35.58
C PHE A 58 -5.43 79.93 -34.91
N ARG A 59 -5.58 78.59 -35.00
CA ARG A 59 -6.74 77.80 -34.52
C ARG A 59 -8.08 78.14 -35.19
N VAL A 60 -8.03 78.54 -36.46
CA VAL A 60 -9.24 78.80 -37.28
C VAL A 60 -9.26 77.87 -38.49
N ALA A 61 -10.48 77.49 -38.88
CA ALA A 61 -10.76 76.71 -40.07
C ALA A 61 -11.62 77.51 -41.05
N THR A 62 -11.51 77.21 -42.33
CA THR A 62 -12.48 77.66 -43.34
C THR A 62 -13.68 76.72 -43.40
N PRO A 63 -14.85 77.16 -43.90
CA PRO A 63 -15.80 76.20 -44.47
C PRO A 63 -15.16 75.39 -45.59
N PHE A 64 -15.73 74.25 -45.96
CA PHE A 64 -15.30 73.51 -47.15
C PHE A 64 -15.50 74.34 -48.42
N LEU A 65 -14.40 74.74 -49.06
CA LEU A 65 -14.35 75.57 -50.27
C LEU A 65 -14.28 74.70 -51.53
N ASP A 66 -14.87 75.19 -52.63
CA ASP A 66 -14.68 74.60 -53.94
C ASP A 66 -13.29 74.97 -54.50
N VAL A 67 -12.48 73.96 -54.80
CA VAL A 67 -11.14 74.08 -55.41
C VAL A 67 -11.12 73.32 -56.74
N PRO A 68 -10.45 73.81 -57.79
CA PRO A 68 -10.39 73.10 -59.07
C PRO A 68 -9.81 71.69 -58.92
N ALA A 69 -10.47 70.67 -59.48
CA ALA A 69 -9.97 69.30 -59.52
C ALA A 69 -9.25 68.99 -60.86
N GLY A 70 -8.40 67.97 -60.87
CA GLY A 70 -7.70 67.49 -62.08
C GLY A 70 -6.61 68.42 -62.63
N VAL A 71 -6.26 69.48 -61.89
CA VAL A 71 -5.15 70.41 -62.19
C VAL A 71 -4.19 70.43 -61.01
N ASP A 72 -2.90 70.68 -61.27
CA ASP A 72 -1.93 70.82 -60.17
C ASP A 72 -2.29 72.04 -59.32
N ILE A 73 -2.47 71.78 -58.03
CA ILE A 73 -2.71 72.80 -57.01
C ILE A 73 -1.42 73.07 -56.26
N GLU A 74 -1.03 74.33 -56.20
CA GLU A 74 0.08 74.87 -55.42
C GLU A 74 -0.49 75.82 -54.37
N VAL A 75 -0.11 75.62 -53.10
CA VAL A 75 -0.54 76.45 -51.97
C VAL A 75 0.66 77.20 -51.41
N ALA A 76 0.61 78.52 -51.49
CA ALA A 76 1.62 79.41 -50.95
C ALA A 76 1.06 80.17 -49.75
N VAL A 77 1.78 80.15 -48.63
CA VAL A 77 1.36 80.76 -47.37
C VAL A 77 2.25 81.96 -47.08
N ALA A 78 1.65 83.13 -46.85
CA ALA A 78 2.34 84.37 -46.50
C ALA A 78 1.84 84.90 -45.14
N VAL A 79 2.68 85.66 -44.42
CA VAL A 79 2.23 86.36 -43.21
C VAL A 79 1.35 87.54 -43.61
N SER A 80 0.17 87.65 -43.01
CA SER A 80 -0.80 88.70 -43.35
C SER A 80 -0.51 90.02 -42.59
N PRO A 81 -0.67 91.18 -43.24
CA PRO A 81 -1.05 91.36 -44.64
C PRO A 81 0.12 91.11 -45.60
N SER A 82 -0.17 90.44 -46.72
CA SER A 82 0.74 90.23 -47.84
C SER A 82 0.28 91.01 -49.07
N ASN A 83 1.22 91.37 -49.96
CA ASN A 83 0.91 92.12 -51.18
C ASN A 83 0.74 91.21 -52.40
N SER A 84 1.41 90.06 -52.41
CA SER A 84 1.29 89.05 -53.47
C SER A 84 1.85 87.70 -53.01
N VAL A 85 1.70 86.67 -53.85
CA VAL A 85 2.27 85.33 -53.62
C VAL A 85 3.80 85.33 -53.42
N ASP A 86 4.52 86.34 -53.93
CA ASP A 86 5.97 86.47 -53.74
C ASP A 86 6.37 86.72 -52.27
N ASP A 87 5.43 87.15 -51.42
CA ASP A 87 5.64 87.33 -49.98
C ASP A 87 5.47 86.01 -49.19
N ALA A 88 5.24 84.88 -49.87
CA ALA A 88 5.04 83.58 -49.24
C ALA A 88 6.29 83.11 -48.48
N ILE A 89 6.09 82.68 -47.23
CA ILE A 89 7.10 82.08 -46.38
C ILE A 89 7.34 80.60 -46.71
N ALA A 90 6.37 79.94 -47.34
CA ALA A 90 6.49 78.59 -47.87
C ALA A 90 5.48 78.35 -49.00
N THR A 91 5.81 77.43 -49.90
CA THR A 91 4.97 77.02 -51.02
C THR A 91 4.99 75.50 -51.13
N PHE A 92 3.81 74.89 -51.20
CA PHE A 92 3.61 73.44 -51.14
C PHE A 92 2.80 72.96 -52.35
N PRO A 93 3.29 71.97 -53.11
CA PRO A 93 2.49 71.33 -54.14
C PRO A 93 1.50 70.34 -53.50
N LEU A 94 0.20 70.56 -53.66
CA LEU A 94 -0.86 69.60 -53.31
C LEU A 94 -1.15 68.61 -54.45
N GLY A 95 -0.66 68.89 -55.67
CA GLY A 95 -0.86 68.04 -56.84
C GLY A 95 -2.29 68.10 -57.38
N GLN A 96 -2.72 67.09 -58.13
CA GLN A 96 -4.05 67.03 -58.73
C GLN A 96 -5.08 66.47 -57.75
N LEU A 97 -5.98 67.33 -57.28
CA LEU A 97 -7.12 66.92 -56.45
C LEU A 97 -8.13 66.12 -57.27
N MET A 98 -8.76 65.12 -56.67
CA MET A 98 -9.79 64.31 -57.32
C MET A 98 -11.14 65.04 -57.33
N ASP A 99 -11.87 64.89 -58.44
CA ASP A 99 -13.20 65.45 -58.58
C ASP A 99 -14.18 64.83 -57.57
N GLY A 100 -14.97 65.68 -56.90
CA GLY A 100 -15.95 65.29 -55.89
C GLY A 100 -15.37 64.83 -54.55
N ALA A 101 -14.04 64.76 -54.40
CA ALA A 101 -13.41 64.33 -53.16
C ALA A 101 -13.26 65.49 -52.16
N GLY A 102 -13.41 65.17 -50.87
CA GLY A 102 -13.17 66.07 -49.76
C GLY A 102 -11.72 66.00 -49.25
N TYR A 103 -11.15 67.13 -48.87
CA TYR A 103 -9.81 67.23 -48.30
C TYR A 103 -9.78 68.17 -47.09
N THR A 104 -9.09 67.77 -46.03
CA THR A 104 -8.70 68.69 -44.94
C THR A 104 -7.21 68.96 -45.06
N VAL A 105 -6.83 70.24 -45.11
CA VAL A 105 -5.44 70.69 -45.21
C VAL A 105 -5.10 71.49 -43.96
N ILE A 106 -4.15 71.01 -43.17
CA ILE A 106 -3.75 71.61 -41.90
C ILE A 106 -2.35 72.20 -42.04
N ALA A 107 -2.23 73.52 -41.91
CA ALA A 107 -0.94 74.18 -41.79
C ALA A 107 -0.38 73.94 -40.39
N ASN A 108 0.72 73.21 -40.29
CA ASN A 108 1.27 72.69 -39.03
C ASN A 108 2.79 72.91 -38.95
N GLY A 109 3.37 72.75 -37.76
CA GLY A 109 4.80 72.96 -37.52
C GLY A 109 5.16 74.42 -37.21
N ILE A 110 6.44 74.69 -37.00
CA ILE A 110 6.94 75.99 -36.55
C ILE A 110 7.82 76.60 -37.64
N VAL A 111 7.50 77.85 -38.03
CA VAL A 111 8.28 78.58 -39.02
C VAL A 111 9.72 78.77 -38.54
N GLY A 112 10.69 78.32 -39.35
CA GLY A 112 12.12 78.43 -39.04
C GLY A 112 12.65 77.39 -38.05
N ASN A 113 11.85 76.43 -37.59
CA ASN A 113 12.30 75.31 -36.78
C ASN A 113 12.76 74.14 -37.67
N ALA A 114 13.95 73.60 -37.44
CA ALA A 114 14.48 72.50 -38.26
C ALA A 114 13.97 71.11 -37.83
N ALA A 115 13.55 70.94 -36.58
CA ALA A 115 13.05 69.67 -36.05
C ALA A 115 11.57 69.45 -36.42
N THR A 116 10.76 70.51 -36.33
CA THR A 116 9.34 70.51 -36.72
C THR A 116 9.05 71.68 -37.65
N PRO A 117 9.51 71.60 -38.91
CA PRO A 117 9.36 72.69 -39.86
C PRO A 117 7.89 72.95 -40.21
N PHE A 118 7.57 74.21 -40.53
CA PHE A 118 6.29 74.58 -41.09
C PHE A 118 5.99 73.78 -42.37
N THR A 119 4.86 73.09 -42.38
CA THR A 119 4.42 72.17 -43.44
C THR A 119 2.89 72.17 -43.58
N LEU A 120 2.36 71.51 -44.61
CA LEU A 120 0.95 71.19 -44.74
C LEU A 120 0.73 69.69 -44.58
N ALA A 121 -0.16 69.30 -43.67
CA ALA A 121 -0.69 67.95 -43.58
C ALA A 121 -2.01 67.87 -44.34
N VAL A 122 -2.25 66.78 -45.07
CA VAL A 122 -3.42 66.63 -45.94
C VAL A 122 -4.11 65.30 -45.65
N ASN A 123 -5.39 65.37 -45.29
CA ASN A 123 -6.27 64.20 -45.24
C ASN A 123 -7.11 64.15 -46.52
N GLY A 124 -6.82 63.17 -47.39
CA GLY A 124 -7.61 62.89 -48.59
C GLY A 124 -8.75 61.92 -48.28
N GLY A 125 -9.99 62.36 -48.46
CA GLY A 125 -11.19 61.63 -48.02
C GLY A 125 -11.92 62.28 -46.85
N ALA A 126 -11.68 63.58 -46.61
CA ALA A 126 -12.37 64.33 -45.58
C ALA A 126 -13.90 64.35 -45.83
N ARG A 127 -14.66 64.21 -44.75
CA ARG A 127 -16.13 64.09 -44.77
C ARG A 127 -16.78 65.38 -44.27
N GLU A 128 -17.89 65.76 -44.90
CA GLU A 128 -18.76 66.86 -44.45
C GLU A 128 -19.97 66.35 -43.64
N SER A 129 -20.22 65.04 -43.65
CA SER A 129 -21.30 64.38 -42.91
C SER A 129 -20.85 62.99 -42.47
N ALA A 130 -21.42 62.47 -41.38
CA ALA A 130 -21.17 61.10 -40.97
C ALA A 130 -21.73 60.10 -41.98
N ASN A 131 -21.14 58.90 -42.01
CA ASN A 131 -21.68 57.77 -42.76
C ASN A 131 -23.03 57.29 -42.20
N MET A 132 -23.25 57.45 -40.88
CA MET A 132 -24.48 57.04 -40.20
C MET A 132 -25.16 58.26 -39.54
N ALA A 133 -26.47 58.40 -39.78
CA ALA A 133 -27.24 59.56 -39.30
C ALA A 133 -27.34 59.66 -37.76
N GLY A 134 -27.07 58.58 -37.04
CA GLY A 134 -27.09 58.52 -35.58
C GLY A 134 -25.73 58.71 -34.92
N GLU A 135 -24.65 58.92 -35.69
CA GLU A 135 -23.28 58.99 -35.19
C GLU A 135 -22.58 60.27 -35.64
N VAL A 136 -21.40 60.53 -35.07
CA VAL A 136 -20.51 61.62 -35.43
C VAL A 136 -19.20 61.02 -35.92
N ASP A 137 -18.79 61.36 -37.14
CA ASP A 137 -17.54 60.90 -37.75
C ASP A 137 -16.39 61.87 -37.42
N LEU A 138 -15.38 61.42 -36.68
CA LEU A 138 -14.23 62.22 -36.26
C LEU A 138 -12.95 61.76 -36.95
N SER A 139 -12.25 62.69 -37.62
CA SER A 139 -10.86 62.48 -38.01
C SER A 139 -9.96 63.22 -37.03
N VAL A 140 -8.99 62.53 -36.42
CA VAL A 140 -8.14 63.14 -35.40
C VAL A 140 -6.75 63.39 -35.95
N PHE A 141 -6.19 64.57 -35.71
CA PHE A 141 -4.87 64.99 -36.18
C PHE A 141 -3.97 65.38 -35.01
N HIS A 142 -2.79 64.77 -34.91
CA HIS A 142 -1.82 65.18 -33.91
C HIS A 142 -0.96 66.35 -34.43
N GLY A 143 -1.40 67.58 -34.11
CA GLY A 143 -0.77 68.81 -34.57
C GLY A 143 0.10 69.55 -33.56
N SER A 144 0.53 68.95 -32.45
CA SER A 144 1.36 69.63 -31.44
C SER A 144 2.85 69.32 -31.64
N PRO A 145 3.70 70.28 -32.06
CA PRO A 145 5.07 70.01 -32.53
C PRO A 145 6.10 69.52 -31.50
N ASN A 146 5.83 69.62 -30.20
CA ASN A 146 6.77 69.20 -29.15
C ASN A 146 6.19 68.14 -28.21
N ALA A 147 4.98 67.64 -28.48
CA ALA A 147 4.45 66.49 -27.77
C ALA A 147 4.95 65.19 -28.43
N PRO A 148 5.16 64.11 -27.65
CA PRO A 148 5.45 62.79 -28.19
C PRO A 148 4.23 62.21 -28.93
N ALA A 149 4.35 61.02 -29.51
CA ALA A 149 3.18 60.26 -29.92
C ALA A 149 2.22 60.08 -28.74
N VAL A 150 0.92 60.10 -29.00
CA VAL A 150 -0.10 60.11 -27.96
C VAL A 150 -1.11 58.99 -28.12
N ASP A 151 -1.53 58.48 -26.97
CA ASP A 151 -2.70 57.63 -26.83
C ASP A 151 -3.89 58.50 -26.41
N VAL A 152 -5.08 58.14 -26.89
CA VAL A 152 -6.33 58.78 -26.50
C VAL A 152 -7.31 57.75 -25.97
N ASP A 153 -7.73 57.94 -24.74
CA ASP A 153 -8.70 57.06 -24.07
C ASP A 153 -9.98 57.84 -23.75
N ILE A 154 -11.12 57.18 -23.88
CA ILE A 154 -12.38 57.66 -23.31
C ILE A 154 -12.56 57.00 -21.94
N ARG A 155 -12.79 57.79 -20.89
CA ARG A 155 -12.80 57.26 -19.49
C ARG A 155 -13.72 56.05 -19.27
N THR A 156 -14.85 55.97 -19.96
CA THR A 156 -15.84 54.87 -19.82
C THR A 156 -15.75 53.79 -20.89
N VAL A 157 -14.80 53.88 -21.82
CA VAL A 157 -14.66 52.94 -22.94
C VAL A 157 -13.25 52.34 -23.02
N GLY A 158 -12.22 53.11 -22.67
CA GLY A 158 -10.81 52.73 -22.81
C GLY A 158 -10.14 53.39 -24.01
N ASN A 159 -9.02 52.81 -24.46
CA ASN A 159 -8.21 53.34 -25.56
C ASN A 159 -8.98 53.31 -26.88
N ILE A 160 -9.04 54.45 -27.55
CA ILE A 160 -9.69 54.60 -28.87
C ILE A 160 -8.71 55.04 -29.97
N ILE A 161 -7.54 55.55 -29.59
CA ILE A 161 -6.46 55.90 -30.51
C ILE A 161 -5.14 55.48 -29.87
N ASP A 162 -4.38 54.69 -30.61
CA ASP A 162 -3.11 54.11 -30.18
C ASP A 162 -1.96 54.77 -30.98
N SER A 163 -0.96 55.27 -30.26
CA SER A 163 0.31 55.83 -30.78
C SER A 163 0.17 56.82 -31.95
N LEU A 164 -0.75 57.79 -31.85
CA LEU A 164 -0.91 58.80 -32.90
C LEU A 164 0.30 59.74 -32.90
N SER A 165 1.10 59.68 -33.97
CA SER A 165 2.35 60.44 -34.11
C SER A 165 2.14 61.87 -34.62
N TYR A 166 3.05 62.78 -34.25
CA TYR A 166 3.00 64.17 -34.71
C TYR A 166 2.98 64.28 -36.23
N GLY A 167 2.04 65.06 -36.77
CA GLY A 167 1.86 65.28 -38.20
C GLY A 167 0.97 64.25 -38.90
N GLU A 168 0.49 63.24 -38.19
CA GLU A 168 -0.38 62.20 -38.74
C GLU A 168 -1.86 62.43 -38.38
N PHE A 169 -2.73 61.90 -39.24
CA PHE A 169 -4.15 61.71 -38.97
C PHE A 169 -4.40 60.28 -38.48
N THR A 170 -5.52 60.04 -37.80
CA THR A 170 -6.05 58.68 -37.65
C THR A 170 -6.23 58.04 -39.03
N ALA A 171 -5.87 56.76 -39.14
CA ALA A 171 -5.92 56.03 -40.42
C ALA A 171 -7.35 55.99 -40.98
N ASP A 172 -8.34 55.87 -40.10
CA ASP A 172 -9.76 55.91 -40.40
C ASP A 172 -10.48 56.97 -39.56
N TYR A 173 -11.72 57.28 -39.95
CA TYR A 173 -12.64 58.07 -39.13
C TYR A 173 -13.13 57.25 -37.94
N LEU A 174 -13.13 57.85 -36.76
CA LEU A 174 -13.75 57.33 -35.56
C LEU A 174 -15.23 57.72 -35.57
N SER A 175 -16.12 56.74 -35.67
CA SER A 175 -17.57 56.98 -35.62
C SER A 175 -18.07 56.69 -34.21
N VAL A 176 -18.62 57.71 -33.54
CA VAL A 176 -19.08 57.63 -32.14
C VAL A 176 -20.49 58.18 -31.97
N ALA A 177 -21.20 57.72 -30.95
CA ALA A 177 -22.52 58.25 -30.64
C ALA A 177 -22.45 59.74 -30.22
N PRO A 178 -23.49 60.54 -30.49
CA PRO A 178 -23.56 61.90 -29.96
C PRO A 178 -23.69 61.85 -28.43
N GLY A 179 -22.75 62.48 -27.72
CA GLY A 179 -22.70 62.44 -26.26
C GLY A 179 -21.67 63.39 -25.66
N LEU A 180 -21.47 63.25 -24.35
CA LEU A 180 -20.39 63.90 -23.61
C LEU A 180 -19.30 62.87 -23.33
N TYR A 181 -18.06 63.21 -23.68
CA TYR A 181 -16.90 62.35 -23.48
C TYR A 181 -15.80 63.09 -22.72
N TYR A 182 -15.09 62.38 -21.85
CA TYR A 182 -13.85 62.84 -21.23
C TYR A 182 -12.70 62.07 -21.86
N LEU A 183 -11.85 62.81 -22.59
CA LEU A 183 -10.74 62.29 -23.37
C LEU A 183 -9.44 62.45 -22.58
N ASP A 184 -8.85 61.35 -22.18
CA ASP A 184 -7.51 61.35 -21.60
C ASP A 184 -6.47 61.30 -22.69
N ILE A 185 -5.50 62.21 -22.60
CA ILE A 185 -4.35 62.23 -23.49
C ILE A 185 -3.15 61.74 -22.69
N ARG A 186 -2.52 60.67 -23.18
CA ARG A 186 -1.32 60.08 -22.59
C ARG A 186 -0.19 60.13 -23.62
N ALA A 187 1.05 60.10 -23.16
CA ALA A 187 2.16 59.80 -24.06
C ALA A 187 2.10 58.31 -24.39
N ASP A 188 2.39 57.95 -25.64
CA ASP A 188 2.40 56.55 -26.12
C ASP A 188 3.17 55.63 -25.15
N GLY A 189 2.48 54.60 -24.66
CA GLY A 189 3.02 53.61 -23.73
C GLY A 189 3.21 54.10 -22.29
N SER A 190 2.64 55.26 -21.92
CA SER A 190 2.62 55.79 -20.54
C SER A 190 1.21 55.70 -19.96
N GLU A 191 1.09 55.33 -18.68
CA GLU A 191 -0.19 55.33 -17.95
C GLU A 191 -0.58 56.74 -17.46
N ASP A 192 0.39 57.66 -17.41
CA ASP A 192 0.20 59.01 -16.86
C ASP A 192 -0.63 59.88 -17.79
N ILE A 193 -1.69 60.46 -17.24
CA ILE A 193 -2.56 61.41 -17.96
C ILE A 193 -1.86 62.76 -18.05
N VAL A 194 -1.61 63.22 -19.27
CA VAL A 194 -1.05 64.55 -19.56
C VAL A 194 -2.11 65.64 -19.41
N ALA A 195 -3.33 65.38 -19.91
CA ALA A 195 -4.48 66.25 -19.76
C ALA A 195 -5.77 65.47 -20.06
N THR A 196 -6.87 65.86 -19.42
CA THR A 196 -8.22 65.38 -19.76
C THR A 196 -9.02 66.51 -20.41
N PHE A 197 -9.65 66.23 -21.55
CA PHE A 197 -10.47 67.19 -22.28
C PHE A 197 -11.93 66.75 -22.34
N GLU A 198 -12.83 67.70 -22.13
CA GLU A 198 -14.27 67.49 -22.28
C GLU A 198 -14.69 67.69 -23.74
N ALA A 199 -15.28 66.66 -24.33
CA ALA A 199 -15.79 66.67 -25.69
C ALA A 199 -17.31 66.48 -25.69
N ASN A 200 -18.05 67.59 -25.68
CA ASN A 200 -19.51 67.55 -25.81
C ASN A 200 -19.91 67.64 -27.29
N ILE A 201 -20.26 66.49 -27.87
CA ILE A 201 -20.67 66.34 -29.28
C ILE A 201 -22.14 65.95 -29.44
N SER A 202 -22.93 66.05 -28.36
CA SER A 202 -24.35 65.69 -28.33
C SER A 202 -25.20 66.36 -29.43
N GLY A 203 -24.79 67.56 -29.88
CA GLY A 203 -25.47 68.32 -30.94
C GLY A 203 -25.03 68.00 -32.38
N LEU A 204 -24.11 67.05 -32.59
CA LEU A 204 -23.46 66.83 -33.89
C LEU A 204 -23.91 65.57 -34.64
N ALA A 205 -25.02 64.94 -34.23
CA ALA A 205 -25.52 63.71 -34.85
C ALA A 205 -25.66 63.81 -36.38
N GLY A 206 -25.10 62.84 -37.11
CA GLY A 206 -25.05 62.80 -38.56
C GLY A 206 -23.96 63.70 -39.18
N GLY A 207 -23.21 64.45 -38.38
CA GLY A 207 -22.15 65.36 -38.81
C GLY A 207 -20.76 64.72 -38.78
N ALA A 208 -19.78 65.40 -39.36
CA ALA A 208 -18.37 65.02 -39.29
C ALA A 208 -17.51 66.18 -38.79
N ALA A 209 -16.40 65.90 -38.11
CA ALA A 209 -15.45 66.92 -37.65
C ALA A 209 -14.00 66.47 -37.79
N THR A 210 -13.09 67.43 -37.94
CA THR A 210 -11.64 67.19 -37.77
C THR A 210 -11.23 67.66 -36.38
N VAL A 211 -10.90 66.74 -35.47
CA VAL A 211 -10.32 67.06 -34.16
C VAL A 211 -8.81 67.19 -34.33
N PHE A 212 -8.20 68.26 -33.82
CA PHE A 212 -6.78 68.45 -33.95
C PHE A 212 -6.15 68.94 -32.65
N ALA A 213 -5.01 68.36 -32.31
CA ALA A 213 -4.15 68.86 -31.24
C ALA A 213 -3.41 70.12 -31.72
N SER A 214 -3.37 71.14 -30.88
CA SER A 214 -2.84 72.46 -31.23
C SER A 214 -2.04 73.07 -30.09
N GLY A 215 -0.95 73.75 -30.41
CA GLY A 215 -0.09 74.43 -29.43
C GLY A 215 1.14 73.60 -29.06
N LEU A 216 1.73 73.92 -27.92
CA LEU A 216 2.95 73.33 -27.40
C LEU A 216 2.71 72.74 -26.01
N LEU A 217 3.14 71.50 -25.80
CA LEU A 217 3.09 70.84 -24.49
C LEU A 217 4.05 71.56 -23.53
N GLY A 218 3.51 72.11 -22.43
CA GLY A 218 4.28 72.83 -21.41
C GLY A 218 4.80 74.23 -21.81
N ASP A 219 4.39 74.80 -22.95
CA ASP A 219 4.85 76.11 -23.43
C ASP A 219 3.69 76.92 -24.08
N SER A 220 3.91 78.20 -24.42
CA SER A 220 2.90 79.07 -25.06
C SER A 220 3.07 79.08 -26.60
N PRO A 221 1.99 78.93 -27.39
CA PRO A 221 0.60 78.72 -26.98
C PRO A 221 0.38 77.34 -26.36
N ALA A 222 -0.35 77.27 -25.24
CA ALA A 222 -0.56 76.02 -24.49
C ALA A 222 -1.24 74.93 -25.33
N PHE A 223 -0.80 73.68 -25.16
CA PHE A 223 -1.42 72.49 -25.73
C PHE A 223 -2.93 72.44 -25.45
N GLY A 224 -3.72 72.08 -26.47
CA GLY A 224 -5.16 71.87 -26.35
C GLY A 224 -5.75 71.15 -27.55
N LEU A 225 -7.00 70.72 -27.42
CA LEU A 225 -7.76 70.04 -28.47
C LEU A 225 -8.87 70.94 -29.04
N PHE A 226 -9.08 70.85 -30.34
CA PHE A 226 -10.04 71.67 -31.08
C PHE A 226 -10.75 70.81 -32.11
N ALA A 227 -12.04 71.04 -32.34
CA ALA A 227 -12.82 70.38 -33.38
C ALA A 227 -13.23 71.38 -34.46
N ALA A 228 -12.77 71.19 -35.69
CA ALA A 228 -13.21 71.94 -36.86
C ALA A 228 -14.43 71.26 -37.50
N LEU A 229 -15.54 72.00 -37.58
CA LEU A 229 -16.78 71.58 -38.23
C LEU A 229 -16.76 71.92 -39.73
N PRO A 230 -17.60 71.29 -40.57
CA PRO A 230 -17.57 71.48 -42.02
C PRO A 230 -17.92 72.91 -42.48
N ASP A 231 -18.63 73.67 -41.65
CA ASP A 231 -18.95 75.08 -41.89
C ASP A 231 -17.81 76.06 -41.52
N GLY A 232 -16.68 75.55 -41.01
CA GLY A 232 -15.52 76.31 -40.59
C GLY A 232 -15.54 76.74 -39.12
N THR A 233 -16.60 76.43 -38.38
CA THR A 233 -16.63 76.66 -36.93
C THR A 233 -15.56 75.80 -36.25
N VAL A 234 -14.70 76.42 -35.43
CA VAL A 234 -13.75 75.69 -34.58
C VAL A 234 -14.22 75.77 -33.13
N VAL A 235 -14.46 74.61 -32.54
CA VAL A 235 -14.90 74.46 -31.15
C VAL A 235 -13.69 74.02 -30.31
N PRO A 236 -13.25 74.84 -29.33
CA PRO A 236 -12.25 74.38 -28.37
C PRO A 236 -12.85 73.33 -27.43
N LEU A 237 -12.12 72.25 -27.19
CA LEU A 237 -12.45 71.27 -26.15
C LEU A 237 -11.78 71.73 -24.84
N PRO A 238 -12.53 72.08 -23.79
CA PRO A 238 -11.93 72.57 -22.55
C PRO A 238 -11.18 71.45 -21.82
N ALA A 239 -10.06 71.81 -21.18
CA ALA A 239 -9.38 70.91 -20.25
C ALA A 239 -10.20 70.82 -18.96
N THR A 240 -10.69 69.62 -18.65
CA THR A 240 -11.57 69.35 -17.51
C THR A 240 -11.08 68.09 -16.81
N GLU A 241 -10.40 68.25 -15.68
CA GLU A 241 -9.98 67.13 -14.84
C GLU A 241 -11.19 66.55 -14.10
N VAL A 242 -11.36 65.23 -14.21
CA VAL A 242 -12.49 64.50 -13.59
C VAL A 242 -12.03 63.19 -12.97
N ALA A 243 -12.73 62.75 -11.94
CA ALA A 243 -12.62 61.41 -11.37
C ALA A 243 -13.97 60.69 -11.47
N ARG A 244 -13.97 59.36 -11.31
CA ARG A 244 -15.19 58.56 -11.17
C ARG A 244 -15.45 58.32 -9.68
N LEU A 245 -16.69 58.49 -9.22
CA LEU A 245 -17.06 58.34 -7.81
C LEU A 245 -18.36 57.56 -7.67
N GLN A 246 -18.34 56.54 -6.82
CA GLN A 246 -19.52 55.91 -6.23
C GLN A 246 -19.53 56.19 -4.72
N VAL A 247 -20.69 56.54 -4.18
CA VAL A 247 -20.88 56.73 -2.74
C VAL A 247 -21.86 55.67 -2.22
N ILE A 248 -21.53 55.05 -1.10
CA ILE A 248 -22.34 54.03 -0.43
C ILE A 248 -22.69 54.53 0.97
N HIS A 249 -23.97 54.49 1.33
CA HIS A 249 -24.42 54.86 2.67
C HIS A 249 -24.49 53.65 3.58
N ASN A 250 -23.59 53.58 4.55
CA ASN A 250 -23.53 52.50 5.54
C ASN A 250 -23.60 52.99 6.99
N SER A 251 -24.09 54.21 7.22
CA SER A 251 -24.42 54.71 8.56
C SER A 251 -25.81 54.23 8.96
N PRO A 252 -25.96 53.41 10.03
CA PRO A 252 -27.24 52.81 10.40
C PRO A 252 -28.35 53.80 10.77
N SER A 253 -28.00 55.01 11.20
CA SER A 253 -28.94 56.08 11.53
C SER A 253 -28.20 57.41 11.64
N PRO A 254 -28.78 58.52 11.15
CA PRO A 254 -30.04 58.65 10.40
C PRO A 254 -29.83 58.63 8.87
N THR A 255 -30.92 58.67 8.09
CA THR A 255 -30.89 59.12 6.67
C THR A 255 -30.28 60.53 6.61
N VAL A 256 -29.45 60.81 5.60
CA VAL A 256 -28.71 62.07 5.49
C VAL A 256 -28.85 62.70 4.13
N ASP A 257 -28.71 64.02 4.08
CA ASP A 257 -28.52 64.76 2.84
C ASP A 257 -27.02 64.98 2.61
N VAL A 258 -26.57 64.85 1.37
CA VAL A 258 -25.18 65.07 0.98
C VAL A 258 -25.10 66.34 0.14
N TYR A 259 -24.30 67.30 0.58
CA TYR A 259 -24.00 68.55 -0.12
C TYR A 259 -22.58 68.50 -0.69
N ALA A 260 -22.38 69.04 -1.89
CA ALA A 260 -21.08 69.25 -2.49
C ALA A 260 -20.91 70.72 -2.90
N ASN A 261 -19.84 71.36 -2.40
CA ASN A 261 -19.51 72.76 -2.70
C ASN A 261 -20.68 73.76 -2.51
N GLY A 262 -21.55 73.49 -1.54
CA GLY A 262 -22.71 74.33 -1.23
C GLY A 262 -24.03 73.96 -1.91
N GLY A 263 -24.00 73.07 -2.91
CA GLY A 263 -25.20 72.53 -3.56
C GLY A 263 -25.62 71.19 -2.94
N LEU A 264 -26.92 70.91 -2.91
CA LEU A 264 -27.43 69.58 -2.56
C LEU A 264 -27.09 68.61 -3.69
N LEU A 265 -26.30 67.58 -3.38
CA LEU A 265 -25.85 66.55 -4.31
C LEU A 265 -26.76 65.31 -4.27
N ILE A 266 -27.07 64.83 -3.07
CA ILE A 266 -27.96 63.67 -2.84
C ILE A 266 -28.95 64.06 -1.74
N ASP A 267 -30.23 63.92 -2.05
CA ASP A 267 -31.36 64.22 -1.16
C ASP A 267 -31.87 62.90 -0.55
N ASP A 268 -32.13 62.89 0.76
CA ASP A 268 -32.62 61.71 1.49
C ASP A 268 -31.78 60.42 1.22
N PHE A 269 -30.45 60.48 1.33
CA PHE A 269 -29.60 59.32 1.07
C PHE A 269 -29.86 58.22 2.11
N GLU A 270 -30.52 57.13 1.69
CA GLU A 270 -30.98 56.06 2.57
C GLU A 270 -29.87 55.08 2.96
N PHE A 271 -29.95 54.52 4.16
CA PHE A 271 -29.04 53.48 4.64
C PHE A 271 -29.09 52.22 3.73
N ARG A 272 -27.94 51.60 3.48
CA ARG A 272 -27.73 50.44 2.58
C ARG A 272 -28.09 50.73 1.11
N THR A 273 -27.89 51.96 0.67
CA THR A 273 -28.02 52.33 -0.75
C THR A 273 -26.71 52.88 -1.29
N ALA A 274 -26.57 52.86 -2.62
CA ALA A 274 -25.40 53.36 -3.32
C ALA A 274 -25.81 54.22 -4.51
N THR A 275 -24.95 55.16 -4.90
CA THR A 275 -25.09 55.85 -6.19
C THR A 275 -24.52 54.98 -7.31
N PRO A 276 -24.91 55.16 -8.58
CA PRO A 276 -24.07 54.74 -9.69
C PRO A 276 -22.73 55.48 -9.65
N PHE A 277 -21.71 54.97 -10.33
CA PHE A 277 -20.50 55.76 -10.59
C PHE A 277 -20.82 56.97 -11.48
N ASP A 278 -20.43 58.16 -11.04
CA ASP A 278 -20.59 59.40 -11.80
C ASP A 278 -19.28 60.20 -11.87
N PHE A 279 -19.21 61.15 -12.79
CA PHE A 279 -18.07 62.06 -12.92
C PHE A 279 -18.13 63.17 -11.88
N VAL A 280 -17.01 63.37 -11.17
CA VAL A 280 -16.83 64.49 -10.23
C VAL A 280 -15.60 65.31 -10.62
N PRO A 281 -15.56 66.62 -10.28
CA PRO A 281 -14.37 67.44 -10.50
C PRO A 281 -13.15 66.89 -9.78
N ALA A 282 -12.01 66.82 -10.48
CA ALA A 282 -10.71 66.42 -9.93
C ALA A 282 -9.72 67.61 -9.93
N GLY A 283 -8.62 67.46 -9.19
CA GLY A 283 -7.58 68.49 -9.06
C GLY A 283 -7.98 69.72 -8.23
N VAL A 284 -9.24 69.77 -7.76
CA VAL A 284 -9.80 70.85 -6.95
C VAL A 284 -10.36 70.32 -5.63
N THR A 285 -10.38 71.16 -4.60
CA THR A 285 -11.03 70.80 -3.34
C THR A 285 -12.55 70.80 -3.52
N VAL A 286 -13.16 69.66 -3.30
CA VAL A 286 -14.60 69.47 -3.17
C VAL A 286 -14.92 69.35 -1.68
N ASN A 287 -15.74 70.25 -1.14
CA ASN A 287 -16.20 70.15 0.24
C ASN A 287 -17.52 69.36 0.29
N ILE A 288 -17.47 68.16 0.86
CA ILE A 288 -18.63 67.29 1.06
C ILE A 288 -19.21 67.55 2.44
N GLY A 289 -20.41 68.09 2.50
CA GLY A 289 -21.15 68.33 3.73
C GLY A 289 -22.23 67.28 3.93
N VAL A 290 -22.36 66.74 5.14
CA VAL A 290 -23.43 65.79 5.49
C VAL A 290 -24.37 66.46 6.47
N ALA A 291 -25.66 66.48 6.16
CA ALA A 291 -26.72 67.04 6.99
C ALA A 291 -27.79 65.99 7.29
N LEU A 292 -28.63 66.23 8.29
CA LEU A 292 -29.83 65.39 8.47
C LEU A 292 -30.77 65.56 7.29
N ASN A 293 -31.57 64.55 6.97
CA ASN A 293 -32.57 64.56 5.90
C ASN A 293 -33.70 65.62 6.03
N THR A 294 -33.64 66.44 7.07
CA THR A 294 -34.52 67.60 7.28
C THR A 294 -33.84 68.92 6.92
N SER A 295 -32.64 68.84 6.32
CA SER A 295 -31.86 70.01 5.95
C SER A 295 -32.58 70.83 4.89
N THR A 296 -32.34 72.14 4.90
CA THR A 296 -32.89 73.05 3.89
C THR A 296 -31.81 73.81 3.14
N SER A 297 -30.56 73.73 3.63
CA SER A 297 -29.37 74.31 3.01
C SER A 297 -28.08 73.69 3.53
N VAL A 298 -26.95 73.97 2.87
CA VAL A 298 -25.61 73.51 3.28
C VAL A 298 -25.19 74.00 4.68
N GLU A 299 -25.77 75.09 5.19
CA GLU A 299 -25.48 75.60 6.54
C GLU A 299 -25.98 74.65 7.65
N ASP A 300 -26.87 73.71 7.31
CA ASP A 300 -27.38 72.68 8.22
C ASP A 300 -26.45 71.46 8.31
N THR A 301 -25.30 71.47 7.63
CA THR A 301 -24.32 70.38 7.64
C THR A 301 -23.74 70.16 9.04
N LEU A 302 -23.73 68.90 9.48
CA LEU A 302 -23.21 68.47 10.78
C LEU A 302 -21.69 68.26 10.74
N VAL A 303 -21.21 67.77 9.60
CA VAL A 303 -19.80 67.47 9.34
C VAL A 303 -19.46 67.82 7.90
N ASN A 304 -18.24 68.30 7.68
CA ASN A 304 -17.74 68.71 6.37
C ASN A 304 -16.38 68.04 6.12
N PHE A 305 -16.22 67.45 4.94
CA PHE A 305 -15.02 66.75 4.50
C PHE A 305 -14.44 67.44 3.26
N PRO A 306 -13.31 68.18 3.40
CA PRO A 306 -12.60 68.69 2.24
C PRO A 306 -11.83 67.54 1.58
N VAL A 307 -12.26 67.14 0.38
CA VAL A 307 -11.62 66.08 -0.41
C VAL A 307 -11.04 66.65 -1.69
N VAL A 308 -9.94 66.07 -2.17
CA VAL A 308 -9.35 66.36 -3.49
C VAL A 308 -9.25 65.04 -4.22
N PHE A 309 -10.01 64.90 -5.31
CA PHE A 309 -9.90 63.72 -6.17
C PHE A 309 -8.76 63.92 -7.17
N GLU A 310 -8.01 62.86 -7.43
CA GLU A 310 -6.97 62.87 -8.46
C GLU A 310 -7.59 62.64 -9.83
N ASN A 311 -7.07 63.32 -10.85
CA ASN A 311 -7.59 63.19 -12.20
C ASN A 311 -7.42 61.75 -12.70
N GLY A 312 -8.53 61.14 -13.15
CA GLY A 312 -8.55 59.79 -13.72
C GLY A 312 -8.59 58.63 -12.75
N LYS A 313 -8.59 58.87 -11.44
CA LYS A 313 -8.87 57.81 -10.47
C LYS A 313 -10.38 57.51 -10.39
N THR A 314 -10.68 56.30 -9.94
CA THR A 314 -12.01 55.81 -9.64
C THR A 314 -12.10 55.52 -8.15
N TYR A 315 -13.12 56.06 -7.49
CA TYR A 315 -13.27 56.00 -6.04
C TYR A 315 -14.57 55.35 -5.62
N VAL A 316 -14.51 54.49 -4.60
CA VAL A 316 -15.67 54.04 -3.82
C VAL A 316 -15.56 54.66 -2.43
N VAL A 317 -16.60 55.38 -2.00
CA VAL A 317 -16.59 56.10 -0.72
C VAL A 317 -17.77 55.63 0.14
N PHE A 318 -17.47 55.19 1.35
CA PHE A 318 -18.48 54.84 2.34
C PHE A 318 -18.72 56.00 3.29
N ALA A 319 -19.98 56.45 3.37
CA ALA A 319 -20.49 57.19 4.51
C ALA A 319 -20.75 56.19 5.64
N ASN A 320 -19.80 56.08 6.58
CA ASN A 320 -19.77 55.03 7.61
C ASN A 320 -19.70 55.62 9.03
N GLY A 321 -19.96 54.80 10.05
CA GLY A 321 -20.02 55.24 11.44
C GLY A 321 -21.35 55.85 11.83
N ILE A 322 -21.45 56.39 13.04
CA ILE A 322 -22.71 56.84 13.64
C ILE A 322 -22.60 58.33 13.97
N VAL A 323 -23.62 59.10 13.57
CA VAL A 323 -23.65 60.54 13.83
C VAL A 323 -23.78 60.80 15.33
N GLY A 324 -22.76 61.45 15.91
CA GLY A 324 -22.72 61.82 17.33
C GLY A 324 -22.18 60.73 18.27
N ASP A 325 -21.78 59.57 17.74
CA ASP A 325 -21.09 58.54 18.52
C ASP A 325 -19.60 58.87 18.65
N ALA A 326 -19.03 58.63 19.84
CA ALA A 326 -17.64 58.98 20.14
C ALA A 326 -16.64 57.86 19.81
N ASP A 327 -17.10 56.60 19.81
CA ASP A 327 -16.25 55.42 19.62
C ASP A 327 -16.18 55.05 18.14
N THR A 328 -17.28 55.23 17.41
CA THR A 328 -17.45 54.98 15.97
C THR A 328 -18.07 56.19 15.26
N PRO A 329 -17.42 57.36 15.29
CA PRO A 329 -17.97 58.59 14.73
C PRO A 329 -18.23 58.46 13.23
N PHE A 330 -19.25 59.17 12.75
CA PHE A 330 -19.51 59.31 11.32
C PHE A 330 -18.25 59.84 10.58
N THR A 331 -17.84 59.13 9.54
CA THR A 331 -16.65 59.44 8.72
C THR A 331 -16.86 59.00 7.27
N LEU A 332 -15.94 59.40 6.39
CA LEU A 332 -15.84 58.88 5.04
C LEU A 332 -14.67 57.89 4.97
N ALA A 333 -14.96 56.63 4.67
CA ALA A 333 -13.93 55.66 4.31
C ALA A 333 -13.78 55.64 2.79
N VAL A 334 -12.55 55.74 2.30
CA VAL A 334 -12.27 55.94 0.87
C VAL A 334 -11.43 54.77 0.35
N ASN A 335 -11.91 54.14 -0.72
CA ASN A 335 -11.13 53.24 -1.56
C ASN A 335 -10.84 53.97 -2.89
N ASP A 336 -9.57 54.28 -3.14
CA ASP A 336 -9.12 54.97 -4.37
C ASP A 336 -8.73 54.03 -5.51
N MET A 337 -8.96 52.73 -5.33
CA MET A 337 -8.80 51.68 -6.33
C MET A 337 -10.15 51.14 -6.82
N GLY A 338 -11.19 52.00 -6.85
CA GLY A 338 -12.52 51.60 -7.30
C GLY A 338 -12.51 50.99 -8.70
N ARG A 339 -13.27 49.90 -8.90
CA ARG A 339 -13.41 49.23 -10.21
C ARG A 339 -14.86 49.22 -10.66
N GLU A 340 -15.09 49.49 -11.93
CA GLU A 340 -16.42 49.39 -12.58
C GLU A 340 -16.60 48.07 -13.35
N SER A 341 -15.52 47.31 -13.55
CA SER A 341 -15.49 46.02 -14.22
C SER A 341 -14.34 45.16 -13.69
N ALA A 342 -14.43 43.85 -13.89
CA ALA A 342 -13.33 42.94 -13.53
C ALA A 342 -12.09 43.21 -14.37
N ALA A 343 -10.90 43.03 -13.78
CA ALA A 343 -9.63 43.05 -14.49
C ALA A 343 -9.48 41.84 -15.43
N VAL A 344 -10.06 40.69 -15.06
CA VAL A 344 -10.04 39.46 -15.86
C VAL A 344 -11.41 39.22 -16.49
N ALA A 345 -11.44 39.09 -17.82
CA ALA A 345 -12.66 38.81 -18.54
C ALA A 345 -13.28 37.47 -18.11
N GLY A 346 -14.54 37.51 -17.66
CA GLY A 346 -15.29 36.32 -17.22
C GLY A 346 -15.26 36.05 -15.72
N GLU A 347 -14.38 36.71 -14.97
CA GLU A 347 -14.34 36.68 -13.50
C GLU A 347 -15.08 37.89 -12.91
N ILE A 348 -15.13 37.96 -11.58
CA ILE A 348 -15.78 39.01 -10.81
C ILE A 348 -14.78 39.52 -9.80
N ASP A 349 -14.54 40.84 -9.80
CA ASP A 349 -13.65 41.47 -8.84
C ASP A 349 -14.45 42.00 -7.65
N LEU A 350 -14.11 41.54 -6.43
CA LEU A 350 -14.77 41.94 -5.19
C LEU A 350 -13.81 42.73 -4.30
N SER A 351 -14.20 43.93 -3.90
CA SER A 351 -13.58 44.62 -2.75
C SER A 351 -14.45 44.38 -1.52
N VAL A 352 -13.85 44.05 -0.36
CA VAL A 352 -14.62 43.82 0.87
C VAL A 352 -14.38 44.96 1.85
N PHE A 353 -15.46 45.54 2.40
CA PHE A 353 -15.41 46.60 3.40
C PHE A 353 -16.06 46.17 4.71
N HIS A 354 -15.34 46.27 5.82
CA HIS A 354 -15.92 46.01 7.13
C HIS A 354 -16.56 47.28 7.71
N GLY A 355 -17.87 47.42 7.50
CA GLY A 355 -18.61 48.62 7.92
C GLY A 355 -19.51 48.48 9.15
N SER A 356 -19.45 47.37 9.90
CA SER A 356 -20.32 47.13 11.07
C SER A 356 -19.66 47.68 12.35
N PRO A 357 -20.22 48.71 13.01
CA PRO A 357 -19.52 49.44 14.09
C PRO A 357 -19.21 48.66 15.37
N ASP A 358 -19.98 47.63 15.69
CA ASP A 358 -19.91 46.86 16.94
C ASP A 358 -19.42 45.41 16.75
N ALA A 359 -19.13 45.01 15.52
CA ALA A 359 -18.56 43.70 15.24
C ALA A 359 -17.02 43.75 15.46
N PRO A 360 -16.41 42.65 15.95
CA PRO A 360 -14.96 42.57 16.08
C PRO A 360 -14.29 42.53 14.70
N THR A 361 -12.95 42.59 14.67
CA THR A 361 -12.18 42.21 13.48
C THR A 361 -12.65 40.86 12.97
N VAL A 362 -12.87 40.74 11.65
CA VAL A 362 -13.52 39.58 11.04
C VAL A 362 -12.63 38.83 10.06
N ASP A 363 -12.80 37.52 10.07
CA ASP A 363 -12.35 36.61 9.02
C ASP A 363 -13.55 36.21 8.16
N VAL A 364 -13.32 35.98 6.86
CA VAL A 364 -14.32 35.42 5.96
C VAL A 364 -13.77 34.17 5.29
N ASP A 365 -14.44 33.05 5.51
CA ASP A 365 -14.14 31.78 4.84
C ASP A 365 -15.20 31.47 3.78
N VAL A 366 -14.75 30.95 2.64
CA VAL A 366 -15.62 30.30 1.66
C VAL A 366 -15.69 28.82 1.98
N ARG A 367 -16.90 28.27 2.12
CA ARG A 367 -17.10 26.84 2.32
C ARG A 367 -16.42 26.01 1.22
N ALA A 368 -15.76 24.92 1.61
CA ALA A 368 -14.95 24.04 0.75
C ALA A 368 -13.69 24.67 0.12
N VAL A 369 -13.38 25.94 0.40
CA VAL A 369 -12.16 26.62 -0.09
C VAL A 369 -11.27 27.05 1.08
N GLY A 370 -11.82 27.66 2.12
CA GLY A 370 -11.11 28.19 3.27
C GLY A 370 -11.13 29.72 3.36
N ASN A 371 -10.21 30.29 4.14
CA ASN A 371 -10.15 31.72 4.40
C ASN A 371 -9.80 32.52 3.14
N ILE A 372 -10.60 33.54 2.84
CA ILE A 372 -10.40 34.47 1.72
C ILE A 372 -10.22 35.93 2.16
N VAL A 373 -10.57 36.25 3.41
CA VAL A 373 -10.34 37.54 4.05
C VAL A 373 -9.84 37.27 5.45
N ASP A 374 -8.65 37.78 5.76
CA ASP A 374 -7.96 37.58 7.03
C ASP A 374 -7.92 38.89 7.81
N ALA A 375 -8.38 38.85 9.06
CA ALA A 375 -8.30 39.92 10.05
C ALA A 375 -8.73 41.32 9.55
N LEU A 376 -9.86 41.43 8.85
CA LEU A 376 -10.36 42.71 8.35
C LEU A 376 -10.95 43.55 9.49
N GLU A 377 -10.37 44.73 9.74
CA GLU A 377 -10.77 45.65 10.82
C GLU A 377 -11.92 46.60 10.41
N TYR A 378 -12.70 47.07 11.38
CA TYR A 378 -13.75 48.07 11.14
C TYR A 378 -13.21 49.32 10.44
N GLY A 379 -13.90 49.74 9.38
CA GLY A 379 -13.56 50.90 8.56
C GLY A 379 -12.47 50.64 7.52
N GLN A 380 -11.97 49.41 7.38
CA GLN A 380 -10.99 49.03 6.37
C GLN A 380 -11.63 48.33 5.17
N PHE A 381 -10.95 48.43 4.03
CA PHE A 381 -11.16 47.61 2.85
C PHE A 381 -10.12 46.49 2.82
N THR A 382 -10.38 45.43 2.06
CA THR A 382 -9.32 44.52 1.62
C THR A 382 -8.23 45.30 0.88
N GLU A 383 -6.96 44.91 1.07
CA GLU A 383 -5.82 45.58 0.42
C GLU A 383 -5.92 45.50 -1.11
N ASP A 384 -6.39 44.37 -1.64
CA ASP A 384 -6.63 44.14 -3.06
C ASP A 384 -8.06 43.66 -3.33
N TYR A 385 -8.44 43.64 -4.61
CA TYR A 385 -9.67 42.98 -5.04
C TYR A 385 -9.48 41.46 -5.07
N LEU A 386 -10.50 40.75 -4.60
CA LEU A 386 -10.63 39.30 -4.70
C LEU A 386 -11.27 38.96 -6.05
N SER A 387 -10.54 38.32 -6.94
CA SER A 387 -11.08 37.85 -8.22
C SER A 387 -11.63 36.44 -8.06
N VAL A 388 -12.92 36.25 -8.35
CA VAL A 388 -13.63 34.97 -8.23
C VAL A 388 -14.39 34.61 -9.49
N VAL A 389 -14.60 33.32 -9.73
CA VAL A 389 -15.45 32.86 -10.82
C VAL A 389 -16.94 33.08 -10.49
N PRO A 390 -17.80 33.28 -11.50
CA PRO A 390 -19.24 33.34 -11.28
C PRO A 390 -19.76 32.01 -10.71
N GLY A 391 -20.45 32.05 -9.57
CA GLY A 391 -20.91 30.85 -8.86
C GLY A 391 -21.74 31.15 -7.62
N LEU A 392 -22.12 30.09 -6.90
CA LEU A 392 -22.78 30.18 -5.61
C LEU A 392 -21.74 29.92 -4.51
N TYR A 393 -21.68 30.84 -3.55
CA TYR A 393 -20.73 30.75 -2.43
C TYR A 393 -21.48 30.83 -1.10
N TYR A 394 -21.02 30.08 -0.11
CA TYR A 394 -21.42 30.22 1.28
C TYR A 394 -20.26 30.82 2.06
N LEU A 395 -20.46 32.02 2.60
CA LEU A 395 -19.47 32.85 3.28
C LEU A 395 -19.68 32.75 4.78
N ASP A 396 -18.77 32.08 5.48
CA ASP A 396 -18.75 32.10 6.94
C ASP A 396 -18.01 33.35 7.43
N VAL A 397 -18.69 34.16 8.22
CA VAL A 397 -18.07 35.30 8.92
C VAL A 397 -17.73 34.87 10.33
N ARG A 398 -16.47 35.08 10.74
CA ARG A 398 -15.96 34.76 12.08
C ARG A 398 -15.27 35.96 12.69
N ALA A 399 -15.15 35.99 14.00
CA ALA A 399 -14.21 36.91 14.65
C ALA A 399 -12.77 36.40 14.41
N ASP A 400 -11.83 37.31 14.18
CA ASP A 400 -10.41 36.99 13.97
C ASP A 400 -9.89 36.00 15.03
N GLY A 401 -9.30 34.91 14.56
CA GLY A 401 -8.74 33.84 15.40
C GLY A 401 -9.77 32.96 16.13
N SER A 402 -11.07 33.11 15.86
CA SER A 402 -12.15 32.28 16.41
C SER A 402 -12.61 31.23 15.41
N ALA A 403 -12.75 29.98 15.86
CA ALA A 403 -13.38 28.92 15.06
C ALA A 403 -14.91 29.05 14.97
N ASN A 404 -15.53 29.85 15.84
CA ASN A 404 -16.98 29.99 15.89
C ASN A 404 -17.49 30.87 14.75
N ILE A 405 -18.48 30.37 14.03
CA ILE A 405 -19.21 31.10 12.99
C ILE A 405 -20.19 32.08 13.64
N VAL A 406 -20.10 33.35 13.25
CA VAL A 406 -21.03 34.40 13.66
C VAL A 406 -22.29 34.33 12.81
N ALA A 407 -22.12 34.23 11.50
CA ALA A 407 -23.19 34.03 10.52
C ALA A 407 -22.61 33.44 9.24
N THR A 408 -23.45 32.70 8.49
CA THR A 408 -23.14 32.22 7.14
C THR A 408 -24.06 32.94 6.15
N PHE A 409 -23.50 33.45 5.06
CA PHE A 409 -24.25 34.17 4.03
C PHE A 409 -24.14 33.47 2.67
N GLU A 410 -25.25 33.41 1.95
CA GLU A 410 -25.28 32.92 0.58
C GLU A 410 -24.96 34.07 -0.38
N ALA A 411 -23.96 33.89 -1.22
CA ALA A 411 -23.54 34.84 -2.24
C ALA A 411 -23.69 34.20 -3.63
N ASN A 412 -24.81 34.46 -4.29
CA ASN A 412 -25.05 34.03 -5.66
C ASN A 412 -24.49 35.07 -6.65
N LEU A 413 -23.31 34.80 -7.18
CA LEU A 413 -22.57 35.67 -8.09
C LEU A 413 -22.69 35.27 -9.57
N SER A 414 -23.47 34.23 -9.88
CA SER A 414 -23.57 33.64 -11.23
C SER A 414 -23.94 34.63 -12.36
N GLY A 415 -24.65 35.72 -12.04
CA GLY A 415 -25.07 36.74 -12.99
C GLY A 415 -24.10 37.91 -13.19
N LEU A 416 -22.94 37.93 -12.53
CA LEU A 416 -22.08 39.12 -12.44
C LEU A 416 -20.76 39.02 -13.22
N ALA A 417 -20.61 38.03 -14.11
CA ALA A 417 -19.39 37.79 -14.88
C ALA A 417 -18.88 39.03 -15.63
N GLY A 418 -17.59 39.33 -15.49
CA GLY A 418 -16.92 40.51 -16.03
C GLY A 418 -17.16 41.81 -15.24
N GLY A 419 -18.00 41.77 -14.20
CA GLY A 419 -18.31 42.91 -13.34
C GLY A 419 -17.35 43.06 -12.15
N ALA A 420 -17.50 44.17 -11.43
CA ALA A 420 -16.89 44.38 -10.12
C ALA A 420 -17.99 44.67 -9.09
N ALA A 421 -17.74 44.40 -7.82
CA ALA A 421 -18.66 44.78 -6.73
C ALA A 421 -17.88 45.13 -5.46
N THR A 422 -18.47 45.98 -4.62
CA THR A 422 -17.98 46.18 -3.25
C THR A 422 -18.91 45.48 -2.27
N VAL A 423 -18.43 44.39 -1.67
CA VAL A 423 -19.13 43.65 -0.62
C VAL A 423 -18.86 44.33 0.72
N PHE A 424 -19.88 44.55 1.54
CA PHE A 424 -19.70 45.24 2.81
C PHE A 424 -20.55 44.69 3.94
N ALA A 425 -19.97 44.69 5.13
CA ALA A 425 -20.67 44.39 6.37
C ALA A 425 -21.44 45.63 6.85
N SER A 426 -22.70 45.45 7.26
CA SER A 426 -23.61 46.55 7.58
C SER A 426 -24.52 46.21 8.75
N GLY A 427 -24.81 47.18 9.62
CA GLY A 427 -25.70 47.01 10.78
C GLY A 427 -24.94 46.72 12.08
N PHE A 428 -25.62 46.09 13.03
CA PHE A 428 -25.12 45.81 14.38
C PHE A 428 -25.20 44.31 14.73
N LEU A 429 -24.19 43.80 15.42
CA LEU A 429 -24.17 42.42 15.88
C LEU A 429 -25.09 42.24 17.10
N GLY A 430 -26.34 41.82 16.84
CA GLY A 430 -27.34 41.54 17.87
C GLY A 430 -28.23 42.74 18.26
N ASP A 431 -28.14 43.86 17.55
CA ASP A 431 -29.04 45.02 17.68
C ASP A 431 -29.70 45.39 16.33
N SER A 432 -30.54 46.43 16.30
CA SER A 432 -31.26 46.90 15.11
C SER A 432 -30.63 48.18 14.53
N PRO A 433 -30.39 48.26 13.21
CA PRO A 433 -30.60 47.22 12.20
C PRO A 433 -29.59 46.08 12.32
N ALA A 434 -30.04 44.85 12.11
CA ALA A 434 -29.22 43.64 12.30
C ALA A 434 -28.06 43.56 11.31
N PHE A 435 -26.94 43.00 11.77
CA PHE A 435 -25.76 42.65 10.97
C PHE A 435 -26.15 41.86 9.72
N GLY A 436 -25.57 42.25 8.57
CA GLY A 436 -25.73 41.55 7.30
C GLY A 436 -24.63 41.91 6.31
N LEU A 437 -24.54 41.14 5.23
CA LEU A 437 -23.64 41.40 4.11
C LEU A 437 -24.41 41.90 2.89
N PHE A 438 -23.84 42.88 2.20
CA PHE A 438 -24.43 43.53 1.04
C PHE A 438 -23.38 43.68 -0.05
N ALA A 439 -23.78 43.69 -1.31
CA ALA A 439 -22.91 43.95 -2.45
C ALA A 439 -23.43 45.16 -3.23
N ALA A 440 -22.63 46.23 -3.30
CA ALA A 440 -22.90 47.38 -4.15
C ALA A 440 -22.28 47.16 -5.53
N LEU A 441 -23.12 47.25 -6.57
CA LEU A 441 -22.71 47.14 -7.97
C LEU A 441 -22.39 48.53 -8.57
N PRO A 442 -21.65 48.60 -9.69
CA PRO A 442 -21.23 49.87 -10.30
C PRO A 442 -22.40 50.76 -10.78
N ASP A 443 -23.57 50.17 -11.04
CA ASP A 443 -24.80 50.88 -11.41
C ASP A 443 -25.57 51.46 -10.19
N GLY A 444 -25.06 51.22 -8.97
CA GLY A 444 -25.66 51.67 -7.71
C GLY A 444 -26.65 50.70 -7.11
N LEU A 445 -26.93 49.56 -7.75
CA LEU A 445 -27.76 48.52 -7.14
C LEU A 445 -27.04 47.91 -5.93
N VAL A 446 -27.72 47.86 -4.78
CA VAL A 446 -27.25 47.14 -3.59
C VAL A 446 -28.06 45.86 -3.44
N ILE A 447 -27.36 44.73 -3.40
CA ILE A 447 -27.92 43.39 -3.23
C ILE A 447 -27.63 42.91 -1.81
N GLU A 448 -28.66 42.47 -1.09
CA GLU A 448 -28.47 41.79 0.20
C GLU A 448 -28.06 40.33 -0.03
N LEU A 449 -27.02 39.89 0.66
CA LEU A 449 -26.62 38.49 0.69
C LEU A 449 -27.37 37.82 1.86
N PRO A 450 -28.29 36.88 1.61
CA PRO A 450 -29.14 36.34 2.67
C PRO A 450 -28.35 35.45 3.64
N ALA A 451 -28.60 35.62 4.94
CA ALA A 451 -28.08 34.71 5.96
C ALA A 451 -28.68 33.32 5.78
N THR A 452 -27.84 32.33 5.52
CA THR A 452 -28.23 30.95 5.17
C THR A 452 -27.31 29.97 5.90
N GLU A 453 -27.87 29.25 6.87
CA GLU A 453 -27.14 28.23 7.62
C GLU A 453 -27.07 26.92 6.82
N VAL A 454 -25.86 26.41 6.62
CA VAL A 454 -25.61 25.18 5.85
C VAL A 454 -24.60 24.27 6.53
N ALA A 455 -24.77 22.98 6.31
CA ALA A 455 -23.82 21.92 6.67
C ALA A 455 -23.39 21.17 5.41
N ARG A 456 -22.33 20.36 5.51
CA ARG A 456 -21.87 19.46 4.45
C ARG A 456 -22.29 18.04 4.79
N LEU A 457 -22.84 17.30 3.84
CA LEU A 457 -23.28 15.91 4.04
C LEU A 457 -22.84 15.03 2.89
N GLN A 458 -22.21 13.90 3.21
CA GLN A 458 -22.11 12.74 2.33
C GLN A 458 -23.02 11.63 2.85
N VAL A 459 -23.75 10.97 1.96
CA VAL A 459 -24.60 9.82 2.29
C VAL A 459 -24.04 8.56 1.63
N ILE A 460 -23.96 7.47 2.37
CA ILE A 460 -23.54 6.14 1.90
C ILE A 460 -24.73 5.19 2.04
N HIS A 461 -25.06 4.45 0.97
CA HIS A 461 -26.10 3.43 1.02
C HIS A 461 -25.50 2.05 1.29
N ASN A 462 -25.73 1.51 2.49
CA ASN A 462 -25.26 0.20 2.91
C ASN A 462 -26.40 -0.78 3.26
N SER A 463 -27.64 -0.50 2.84
CA SER A 463 -28.76 -1.42 3.00
C SER A 463 -28.86 -2.36 1.79
N PRO A 464 -28.74 -3.69 1.96
CA PRO A 464 -28.59 -4.65 0.86
C PRO A 464 -29.84 -4.83 -0.02
N SER A 465 -31.03 -4.49 0.49
CA SER A 465 -32.27 -4.53 -0.29
C SER A 465 -33.36 -3.70 0.39
N PRO A 466 -34.13 -2.91 -0.37
CA PRO A 466 -34.05 -2.64 -1.82
C PRO A 466 -33.27 -1.35 -2.17
N THR A 467 -33.08 -1.04 -3.46
CA THR A 467 -32.77 0.34 -3.93
C THR A 467 -33.87 1.28 -3.45
N VAL A 468 -33.49 2.44 -2.93
CA VAL A 468 -34.40 3.38 -2.27
C VAL A 468 -34.33 4.78 -2.88
N ASP A 469 -35.45 5.50 -2.80
CA ASP A 469 -35.49 6.94 -3.04
C ASP A 469 -35.33 7.67 -1.72
N VAL A 470 -34.55 8.75 -1.73
CA VAL A 470 -34.34 9.60 -0.55
C VAL A 470 -35.04 10.93 -0.77
N TYR A 471 -35.93 11.30 0.16
CA TYR A 471 -36.63 12.57 0.20
C TYR A 471 -36.09 13.44 1.34
N ALA A 472 -35.93 14.74 1.11
CA ALA A 472 -35.63 15.72 2.14
C ALA A 472 -36.74 16.77 2.21
N ASN A 473 -37.38 16.92 3.38
CA ASN A 473 -38.48 17.86 3.61
C ASN A 473 -39.62 17.78 2.57
N GLY A 474 -39.86 16.58 2.03
CA GLY A 474 -40.91 16.34 1.04
C GLY A 474 -40.48 16.41 -0.42
N ALA A 475 -39.27 16.90 -0.73
CA ALA A 475 -38.72 16.89 -2.07
C ALA A 475 -37.86 15.64 -2.28
N LEU A 476 -37.93 15.04 -3.46
CA LEU A 476 -37.02 13.95 -3.86
C LEU A 476 -35.61 14.52 -3.97
N LEU A 477 -34.68 13.99 -3.17
CA LEU A 477 -33.28 14.40 -3.09
C LEU A 477 -32.39 13.47 -3.93
N ILE A 478 -32.57 12.16 -3.77
CA ILE A 478 -31.82 11.13 -4.50
C ILE A 478 -32.82 10.11 -5.03
N ASP A 479 -32.81 9.92 -6.34
CA ASP A 479 -33.65 8.95 -7.06
C ASP A 479 -32.86 7.67 -7.27
N ASP A 480 -33.46 6.50 -7.04
CA ASP A 480 -32.85 5.19 -7.23
C ASP A 480 -31.47 5.03 -6.55
N PHE A 481 -31.34 5.40 -5.27
CA PHE A 481 -30.07 5.29 -4.55
C PHE A 481 -29.66 3.82 -4.38
N GLU A 482 -28.65 3.40 -5.15
CA GLU A 482 -28.22 2.00 -5.24
C GLU A 482 -27.42 1.54 -4.02
N PHE A 483 -27.54 0.26 -3.66
CA PHE A 483 -26.74 -0.36 -2.60
C PHE A 483 -25.23 -0.30 -2.93
N ARG A 484 -24.39 -0.04 -1.93
CA ARG A 484 -22.91 0.13 -2.03
C ARG A 484 -22.48 1.32 -2.87
N THR A 485 -23.28 2.39 -2.85
CA THR A 485 -22.92 3.67 -3.47
C THR A 485 -22.89 4.80 -2.45
N ALA A 486 -22.26 5.91 -2.81
CA ALA A 486 -22.20 7.10 -1.98
C ALA A 486 -22.44 8.35 -2.83
N THR A 487 -22.93 9.41 -2.21
CA THR A 487 -22.97 10.74 -2.83
C THR A 487 -21.62 11.44 -2.66
N PRO A 488 -21.24 12.42 -3.50
CA PRO A 488 -20.26 13.41 -3.07
C PRO A 488 -20.80 14.18 -1.85
N PHE A 489 -19.90 14.85 -1.13
CA PHE A 489 -20.33 15.84 -0.13
C PHE A 489 -21.09 17.00 -0.81
N ASP A 490 -22.26 17.32 -0.31
CA ASP A 490 -23.10 18.43 -0.79
C ASP A 490 -23.62 19.30 0.37
N PHE A 491 -24.10 20.51 0.04
CA PHE A 491 -24.70 21.42 1.03
C PHE A 491 -26.11 20.99 1.39
N VAL A 492 -26.39 20.95 2.70
CA VAL A 492 -27.73 20.72 3.25
C VAL A 492 -28.10 21.84 4.22
N PRO A 493 -29.41 22.18 4.37
CA PRO A 493 -29.84 23.17 5.35
C PRO A 493 -29.42 22.80 6.77
N ALA A 494 -28.90 23.78 7.52
CA ALA A 494 -28.53 23.64 8.93
C ALA A 494 -29.39 24.55 9.82
N GLY A 495 -29.35 24.32 11.15
CA GLY A 495 -30.13 25.07 12.14
C GLY A 495 -31.64 24.79 12.12
N VAL A 496 -32.11 24.01 11.15
CA VAL A 496 -33.49 23.56 10.98
C VAL A 496 -33.55 22.04 10.96
N THR A 497 -34.63 21.47 11.48
CA THR A 497 -34.84 20.02 11.36
C THR A 497 -35.18 19.67 9.91
N VAL A 498 -34.32 18.87 9.29
CA VAL A 498 -34.53 18.26 7.99
C VAL A 498 -35.12 16.86 8.21
N ASN A 499 -36.30 16.60 7.65
CA ASN A 499 -36.91 15.28 7.69
C ASN A 499 -36.46 14.48 6.45
N ILE A 500 -35.64 13.45 6.67
CA ILE A 500 -35.16 12.54 5.63
C ILE A 500 -36.10 11.34 5.54
N GLY A 501 -36.88 11.27 4.48
CA GLY A 501 -37.77 10.16 4.17
C GLY A 501 -37.10 9.17 3.23
N VAL A 502 -37.22 7.88 3.49
CA VAL A 502 -36.72 6.82 2.60
C VAL A 502 -37.90 6.02 2.06
N ALA A 503 -38.01 5.93 0.74
CA ALA A 503 -39.06 5.20 0.03
C ALA A 503 -38.44 4.12 -0.87
N LEU A 504 -39.25 3.19 -1.39
CA LEU A 504 -38.78 2.26 -2.42
C LEU A 504 -38.52 3.01 -3.74
N SER A 505 -37.60 2.51 -4.56
CA SER A 505 -37.26 3.02 -5.92
C SER A 505 -38.43 3.26 -6.88
N ASN A 506 -39.62 2.71 -6.59
CA ASN A 506 -40.82 2.97 -7.39
C ASN A 506 -41.73 4.05 -6.78
N SER A 507 -41.20 4.85 -5.84
CA SER A 507 -41.96 5.90 -5.20
C SER A 507 -42.32 6.99 -6.21
N THR A 508 -43.44 7.67 -5.96
CA THR A 508 -43.87 8.79 -6.81
C THR A 508 -44.04 10.08 -6.02
N SER A 509 -43.97 10.00 -4.68
CA SER A 509 -44.03 11.13 -3.76
C SER A 509 -43.51 10.77 -2.37
N VAL A 510 -43.28 11.78 -1.53
CA VAL A 510 -42.87 11.59 -0.12
C VAL A 510 -43.87 10.77 0.72
N GLU A 511 -45.14 10.69 0.34
CA GLU A 511 -46.14 9.88 1.05
C GLU A 511 -45.86 8.37 0.94
N ASP A 512 -45.02 7.97 -0.02
CA ASP A 512 -44.57 6.58 -0.20
C ASP A 512 -43.39 6.22 0.73
N THR A 513 -42.92 7.16 1.56
CA THR A 513 -41.81 6.93 2.50
C THR A 513 -42.15 5.87 3.54
N LEU A 514 -41.26 4.88 3.69
CA LEU A 514 -41.37 3.77 4.63
C LEU A 514 -40.90 4.16 6.03
N VAL A 515 -39.88 5.01 6.09
CA VAL A 515 -39.26 5.48 7.32
C VAL A 515 -38.85 6.94 7.14
N ASN A 516 -38.92 7.71 8.23
CA ASN A 516 -38.60 9.12 8.26
C ASN A 516 -37.67 9.41 9.45
N PHE A 517 -36.59 10.14 9.18
CA PHE A 517 -35.56 10.50 10.16
C PHE A 517 -35.53 12.02 10.30
N PRO A 518 -35.95 12.58 11.46
CA PRO A 518 -35.75 14.00 11.74
C PRO A 518 -34.29 14.23 12.14
N VAL A 519 -33.54 14.95 11.31
CA VAL A 519 -32.13 15.27 11.53
C VAL A 519 -31.98 16.78 11.72
N LEU A 520 -31.18 17.20 12.70
CA LEU A 520 -30.79 18.59 12.90
C LEU A 520 -29.29 18.68 12.62
N PHE A 521 -28.92 19.38 11.55
CA PHE A 521 -27.52 19.65 11.23
C PHE A 521 -27.09 20.96 11.88
N GLU A 522 -25.89 20.98 12.48
CA GLU A 522 -25.30 22.19 13.03
C GLU A 522 -24.67 23.03 11.91
N ASN A 523 -24.89 24.35 11.92
CA ASN A 523 -24.27 25.23 10.94
C ASN A 523 -22.75 25.20 11.10
N GLY A 524 -22.01 24.93 10.03
CA GLY A 524 -20.57 24.75 10.18
C GLY A 524 -20.10 23.34 9.89
N GLU A 525 -20.91 22.36 10.24
CA GLU A 525 -20.43 21.01 10.49
C GLU A 525 -20.45 20.14 9.22
N THR A 526 -19.58 19.14 9.19
CA THR A 526 -19.48 18.17 8.10
C THR A 526 -19.88 16.80 8.61
N TYR A 527 -20.77 16.12 7.88
CA TYR A 527 -21.37 14.85 8.29
C TYR A 527 -21.17 13.76 7.24
N ILE A 528 -20.97 12.54 7.73
CA ILE A 528 -21.21 11.32 6.96
C ILE A 528 -22.46 10.66 7.53
N ALA A 529 -23.41 10.27 6.69
CA ALA A 529 -24.55 9.46 7.08
C ALA A 529 -24.54 8.13 6.32
N ILE A 530 -24.70 7.02 7.02
CA ILE A 530 -24.76 5.69 6.43
C ILE A 530 -26.16 5.13 6.63
N ALA A 531 -26.88 4.95 5.52
CA ALA A 531 -28.13 4.22 5.48
C ALA A 531 -27.84 2.72 5.61
N ASN A 532 -28.11 2.15 6.78
CA ASN A 532 -27.70 0.79 7.15
C ASN A 532 -28.88 -0.08 7.58
N GLY A 533 -28.69 -1.38 7.70
CA GLY A 533 -29.73 -2.34 8.09
C GLY A 533 -30.61 -2.79 6.94
N ILE A 534 -31.72 -3.48 7.23
CA ILE A 534 -32.59 -4.13 6.25
C ILE A 534 -34.02 -3.62 6.43
N VAL A 535 -34.63 -3.15 5.34
CA VAL A 535 -36.00 -2.62 5.36
C VAL A 535 -36.99 -3.73 5.74
N GLY A 536 -37.71 -3.51 6.84
CA GLY A 536 -38.74 -4.45 7.33
C GLY A 536 -38.23 -5.60 8.21
N ASP A 537 -36.91 -5.67 8.46
CA ASP A 537 -36.32 -6.64 9.37
C ASP A 537 -36.39 -6.12 10.82
N PRO A 538 -36.98 -6.88 11.77
CA PRO A 538 -37.10 -6.45 13.17
C PRO A 538 -35.79 -6.58 13.96
N ASP A 539 -34.87 -7.45 13.54
CA ASP A 539 -33.60 -7.71 14.23
C ASP A 539 -32.51 -6.74 13.74
N PHE A 540 -32.55 -6.37 12.46
CA PHE A 540 -31.65 -5.40 11.84
C PHE A 540 -32.42 -4.34 11.06
N PRO A 541 -33.20 -3.47 11.74
CA PRO A 541 -34.03 -2.48 11.06
C PRO A 541 -33.19 -1.47 10.27
N PHE A 542 -33.80 -0.87 9.24
CA PHE A 542 -33.18 0.22 8.49
C PHE A 542 -32.96 1.45 9.39
N THR A 543 -31.71 1.90 9.52
CA THR A 543 -31.29 3.07 10.30
C THR A 543 -30.47 4.04 9.45
N LEU A 544 -30.35 5.27 9.94
CA LEU A 544 -29.46 6.29 9.37
C LEU A 544 -28.46 6.69 10.45
N GLU A 545 -27.25 6.11 10.39
CA GLU A 545 -26.19 6.38 11.34
C GLU A 545 -25.36 7.57 10.86
N ALA A 546 -25.23 8.62 11.68
CA ALA A 546 -24.49 9.82 11.33
C ALA A 546 -23.22 10.00 12.17
N TYR A 547 -22.15 10.46 11.54
CA TYR A 547 -20.88 10.79 12.16
C TYR A 547 -20.49 12.25 11.90
N ALA A 548 -20.07 12.94 12.94
CA ALA A 548 -19.45 14.26 12.88
C ALA A 548 -18.40 14.43 14.00
N PRO A 549 -17.33 15.22 13.77
CA PRO A 549 -17.00 15.91 12.52
C PRO A 549 -16.44 14.94 11.47
N ALA A 550 -16.98 14.96 10.27
CA ALA A 550 -16.45 14.23 9.12
C ALA A 550 -15.38 15.05 8.37
N LEU A 551 -14.52 14.36 7.62
CA LEU A 551 -13.40 14.96 6.91
C LEU A 551 -13.57 14.78 5.39
N GLU A 552 -13.51 15.89 4.66
CA GLU A 552 -13.43 15.86 3.18
C GLU A 552 -11.99 15.66 2.68
N GLN A 553 -10.99 15.86 3.55
CA GLN A 553 -9.56 15.66 3.26
C GLN A 553 -8.86 15.06 4.49
N GLY A 554 -7.82 14.27 4.26
CA GLY A 554 -7.00 13.67 5.31
C GLY A 554 -6.19 14.72 6.10
N PHE A 555 -5.67 14.34 7.26
CA PHE A 555 -4.89 15.25 8.10
C PHE A 555 -3.48 15.53 7.56
N SER A 556 -2.94 14.63 6.74
CA SER A 556 -1.57 14.68 6.21
C SER A 556 -1.51 14.13 4.79
N GLN A 557 -0.58 14.64 3.99
CA GLN A 557 -0.28 14.11 2.65
C GLN A 557 0.49 12.78 2.69
N ASP A 558 1.06 12.41 3.84
CA ASP A 558 1.87 11.19 4.01
C ASP A 558 1.07 9.99 4.54
N GLU A 559 -0.23 10.16 4.80
CA GLU A 559 -1.11 9.15 5.40
C GLU A 559 -2.52 9.23 4.79
N VAL A 560 -3.34 8.21 5.04
CA VAL A 560 -4.78 8.19 4.75
C VAL A 560 -5.54 8.26 6.08
N SER A 561 -6.52 9.16 6.16
CA SER A 561 -7.49 9.18 7.26
C SER A 561 -8.61 8.19 7.00
N VAL A 562 -8.72 7.13 7.82
CA VAL A 562 -9.76 6.10 7.66
C VAL A 562 -10.78 6.18 8.80
N LEU A 563 -12.03 6.50 8.45
CA LEU A 563 -13.18 6.33 9.33
C LEU A 563 -13.75 4.92 9.11
N THR A 564 -13.89 4.12 10.15
CA THR A 564 -14.37 2.73 10.00
C THR A 564 -15.80 2.59 10.47
N PHE A 565 -16.63 1.85 9.73
CA PHE A 565 -18.02 1.55 10.08
C PHE A 565 -18.35 0.07 9.94
N HIS A 566 -18.95 -0.54 10.97
CA HIS A 566 -19.41 -1.93 10.86
C HIS A 566 -20.87 -2.01 10.44
N GLY A 567 -21.10 -2.17 9.14
CA GLY A 567 -22.44 -2.17 8.56
C GLY A 567 -22.99 -3.54 8.12
N SER A 568 -22.42 -4.66 8.53
CA SER A 568 -22.89 -6.00 8.11
C SER A 568 -23.86 -6.59 9.14
N PRO A 569 -25.16 -6.73 8.83
CA PRO A 569 -26.14 -7.33 9.73
C PRO A 569 -25.77 -8.77 10.14
N GLY A 570 -26.10 -9.16 11.37
CA GLY A 570 -25.90 -10.53 11.87
C GLY A 570 -24.46 -10.91 12.24
N ALA A 571 -23.47 -10.07 11.96
CA ALA A 571 -22.08 -10.32 12.32
C ALA A 571 -21.81 -9.97 13.81
N PRO A 572 -20.98 -10.76 14.51
CA PRO A 572 -20.49 -10.39 15.85
C PRO A 572 -19.54 -9.17 15.75
N PRO A 573 -19.22 -8.49 16.87
CA PRO A 573 -18.20 -7.45 16.88
C PRO A 573 -16.90 -7.95 16.25
N VAL A 574 -16.29 -7.14 15.39
CA VAL A 574 -15.14 -7.55 14.58
C VAL A 574 -13.84 -6.89 15.03
N ALA A 575 -12.75 -7.61 14.80
CA ALA A 575 -11.39 -7.11 14.81
C ALA A 575 -10.85 -7.15 13.37
N VAL A 576 -10.06 -6.15 13.00
CA VAL A 576 -9.35 -6.14 11.72
C VAL A 576 -7.87 -5.95 11.96
N ASN A 577 -7.08 -6.85 11.40
CA ASN A 577 -5.65 -6.92 11.59
C ASN A 577 -4.94 -6.79 10.24
N ASP A 578 -3.70 -6.30 10.28
CA ASP A 578 -2.78 -6.41 9.15
C ASP A 578 -1.86 -7.62 9.39
N PHE A 579 -2.21 -8.75 8.78
CA PHE A 579 -1.52 -10.05 8.81
C PHE A 579 -0.74 -10.41 10.10
N ALA A 580 -1.36 -11.19 10.98
CA ALA A 580 -0.74 -11.69 12.24
C ALA A 580 -0.17 -10.60 13.18
N ALA A 581 -0.39 -9.31 12.89
CA ALA A 581 -0.15 -8.20 13.80
C ALA A 581 -1.31 -8.04 14.79
N ALA A 582 -1.10 -7.15 15.77
CA ALA A 582 -2.19 -6.68 16.62
C ALA A 582 -3.30 -6.04 15.75
N PRO A 583 -4.57 -6.14 16.16
CA PRO A 583 -5.66 -5.52 15.43
C PRO A 583 -5.40 -4.02 15.26
N LEU A 584 -5.55 -3.53 14.03
CA LEU A 584 -5.65 -2.10 13.74
C LEU A 584 -6.85 -1.50 14.47
N PHE A 585 -7.92 -2.30 14.59
CA PHE A 585 -9.13 -1.98 15.34
C PHE A 585 -9.79 -3.25 15.87
N ASP A 586 -10.31 -3.20 17.10
CA ASP A 586 -10.89 -4.33 17.82
C ASP A 586 -12.22 -3.96 18.49
N GLY A 587 -13.15 -4.92 18.54
CA GLY A 587 -14.42 -4.79 19.23
C GLY A 587 -15.44 -3.87 18.56
N LEU A 588 -15.32 -3.60 17.25
CA LEU A 588 -16.26 -2.74 16.54
C LEU A 588 -17.60 -3.47 16.36
N ALA A 589 -18.67 -2.98 17.00
CA ALA A 589 -20.00 -3.58 16.95
C ALA A 589 -20.83 -3.08 15.75
N TYR A 590 -21.83 -3.86 15.35
CA TYR A 590 -22.74 -3.51 14.26
C TYR A 590 -23.42 -2.15 14.51
N GLY A 591 -23.36 -1.25 13.52
CA GLY A 591 -23.90 0.10 13.57
C GLY A 591 -22.95 1.15 14.16
N ASP A 592 -21.80 0.77 14.69
CA ASP A 592 -20.87 1.71 15.31
C ASP A 592 -19.84 2.24 14.30
N PHE A 593 -19.48 3.51 14.50
CA PHE A 593 -18.29 4.12 13.92
C PHE A 593 -17.10 3.99 14.86
N LEU A 594 -15.93 3.74 14.29
CA LEU A 594 -14.66 4.03 14.91
C LEU A 594 -14.09 5.31 14.28
N GLY A 595 -13.69 6.27 15.11
CA GLY A 595 -13.12 7.53 14.65
C GLY A 595 -11.87 7.36 13.78
N TYR A 596 -11.44 8.46 13.16
CA TYR A 596 -10.35 8.43 12.18
C TYR A 596 -9.06 7.79 12.71
N THR A 597 -8.63 6.74 12.01
CA THR A 597 -7.32 6.11 12.18
C THR A 597 -6.42 6.53 11.02
N GLN A 598 -5.18 6.91 11.30
CA GLN A 598 -4.20 7.26 10.26
C GLN A 598 -3.47 6.00 9.81
N LEU A 599 -3.56 5.68 8.52
CA LEU A 599 -2.84 4.56 7.92
C LEU A 599 -1.70 5.09 7.01
N PRO A 600 -0.47 4.59 7.18
CA PRO A 600 0.62 4.81 6.24
C PRO A 600 0.29 4.43 4.78
N LEU A 601 1.03 5.00 3.83
CA LEU A 601 0.86 4.74 2.39
C LEU A 601 1.50 3.41 1.96
N GLU A 602 0.83 2.31 2.31
CA GLU A 602 1.27 0.94 2.04
C GLU A 602 0.15 0.09 1.40
N ASN A 603 0.46 -1.16 1.07
CA ASN A 603 -0.55 -2.13 0.63
C ASN A 603 -0.94 -3.02 1.81
N TYR A 604 -2.22 -3.03 2.17
CA TYR A 604 -2.74 -3.72 3.34
C TYR A 604 -3.49 -4.99 2.99
N PHE A 605 -3.31 -6.02 3.82
CA PHE A 605 -4.10 -7.25 3.78
C PHE A 605 -4.95 -7.32 5.05
N LEU A 606 -6.13 -6.72 4.98
CA LEU A 606 -7.04 -6.55 6.10
C LEU A 606 -7.75 -7.87 6.40
N GLU A 607 -7.32 -8.52 7.47
CA GLU A 607 -7.91 -9.76 7.94
C GLU A 607 -9.06 -9.47 8.92
N VAL A 608 -10.28 -9.87 8.57
CA VAL A 608 -11.48 -9.66 9.40
C VAL A 608 -11.74 -10.89 10.25
N ARG A 609 -11.88 -10.71 11.56
CA ARG A 609 -12.18 -11.78 12.53
C ARG A 609 -13.26 -11.34 13.51
N PRO A 610 -14.07 -12.26 14.08
CA PRO A 610 -14.82 -11.97 15.29
C PRO A 610 -13.85 -11.58 16.42
N SER A 611 -14.17 -10.52 17.17
CA SER A 611 -13.32 -10.04 18.27
C SER A 611 -13.09 -11.15 19.29
N GLY A 612 -11.81 -11.41 19.59
CA GLY A 612 -11.38 -12.49 20.49
C GLY A 612 -11.41 -13.91 19.91
N SER A 613 -11.69 -14.08 18.60
CA SER A 613 -11.57 -15.36 17.89
C SER A 613 -10.36 -15.37 16.94
N GLU A 614 -9.80 -16.55 16.71
CA GLU A 614 -8.82 -16.81 15.66
C GLU A 614 -9.49 -17.13 14.30
N ASP A 615 -10.82 -17.28 14.29
CA ASP A 615 -11.59 -17.63 13.09
C ASP A 615 -11.55 -16.47 12.07
N LEU A 616 -10.94 -16.73 10.92
CA LEU A 616 -10.84 -15.77 9.84
C LEU A 616 -12.13 -15.76 9.00
N VAL A 617 -12.77 -14.60 8.90
CA VAL A 617 -13.94 -14.38 8.02
C VAL A 617 -13.49 -14.17 6.57
N GLY A 618 -12.42 -13.41 6.37
CA GLY A 618 -11.85 -13.13 5.07
C GLY A 618 -10.68 -12.16 5.17
N THR A 619 -9.82 -12.16 4.16
CA THR A 619 -8.73 -11.19 4.02
C THR A 619 -9.00 -10.32 2.80
N PHE A 620 -8.84 -9.01 2.93
CA PHE A 620 -9.15 -8.04 1.90
C PHE A 620 -7.93 -7.19 1.58
N ASN A 621 -7.56 -7.15 0.31
CA ASN A 621 -6.43 -6.37 -0.17
C ASN A 621 -6.86 -4.95 -0.57
N ILE A 622 -6.07 -3.96 -0.15
CA ILE A 622 -6.18 -2.57 -0.59
C ILE A 622 -4.80 -1.93 -0.75
N ASP A 623 -4.58 -1.26 -1.88
CA ASP A 623 -3.33 -0.54 -2.17
C ASP A 623 -3.52 0.97 -1.89
N LEU A 624 -2.94 1.46 -0.79
CA LEU A 624 -3.04 2.86 -0.38
C LEU A 624 -1.80 3.69 -0.75
N ARG A 625 -0.83 3.13 -1.48
CA ARG A 625 0.45 3.82 -1.77
C ARG A 625 0.31 5.16 -2.49
N ASN A 626 -0.82 5.39 -3.18
CA ASN A 626 -1.12 6.62 -3.90
C ASN A 626 -2.32 7.39 -3.31
N ALA A 627 -2.72 7.10 -2.07
CA ALA A 627 -3.90 7.65 -1.42
C ALA A 627 -3.59 8.80 -0.43
N GLY A 628 -2.38 9.37 -0.48
CA GLY A 628 -1.95 10.43 0.43
C GLY A 628 -2.89 11.62 0.47
N GLY A 629 -3.22 12.09 1.67
CA GLY A 629 -4.13 13.23 1.87
C GLY A 629 -5.61 12.90 1.71
N LEU A 630 -5.99 11.64 1.44
CA LEU A 630 -7.39 11.24 1.36
C LEU A 630 -7.99 10.98 2.75
N SER A 631 -9.28 11.28 2.86
CA SER A 631 -10.15 10.83 3.93
C SER A 631 -11.12 9.81 3.34
N VAL A 632 -11.23 8.61 3.92
CA VAL A 632 -12.06 7.53 3.39
C VAL A 632 -12.91 6.91 4.50
N VAL A 633 -14.11 6.45 4.12
CA VAL A 633 -14.96 5.66 5.01
C VAL A 633 -14.82 4.20 4.62
N LEU A 634 -14.12 3.41 5.45
CA LEU A 634 -14.03 1.96 5.31
C LEU A 634 -15.24 1.32 5.99
N PHE A 635 -16.14 0.72 5.23
CA PHE A 635 -17.34 0.10 5.78
C PHE A 635 -17.51 -1.36 5.38
N ALA A 636 -17.98 -2.15 6.34
CA ALA A 636 -18.43 -3.52 6.09
C ALA A 636 -19.84 -3.52 5.49
N SER A 637 -20.04 -4.30 4.43
CA SER A 637 -21.29 -4.36 3.68
C SER A 637 -21.69 -5.79 3.34
N GLY A 638 -22.98 -6.07 3.22
CA GLY A 638 -23.53 -7.41 2.93
C GLY A 638 -23.83 -8.21 4.18
N ILE A 639 -24.13 -9.50 4.00
CA ILE A 639 -24.51 -10.42 5.07
C ILE A 639 -23.44 -11.51 5.19
N LEU A 640 -23.00 -11.80 6.42
CA LEU A 640 -22.02 -12.86 6.65
C LEU A 640 -22.63 -14.23 6.38
N GLY A 641 -22.16 -14.91 5.34
CA GLY A 641 -22.62 -16.26 4.97
C GLY A 641 -23.94 -16.31 4.19
N ASP A 642 -24.47 -15.17 3.72
CA ASP A 642 -25.69 -15.09 2.90
C ASP A 642 -25.56 -14.00 1.83
N GLU A 643 -26.49 -13.96 0.87
CA GLU A 643 -26.51 -12.96 -0.20
C GLU A 643 -27.28 -11.68 0.20
N PRO A 644 -26.76 -10.48 -0.14
CA PRO A 644 -25.50 -10.23 -0.83
C PRO A 644 -24.27 -10.49 0.05
N ASN A 645 -23.28 -11.19 -0.50
CA ASN A 645 -22.09 -11.60 0.24
C ASN A 645 -21.39 -10.46 0.98
N PHE A 646 -20.94 -10.73 2.20
CA PHE A 646 -20.07 -9.84 2.99
C PHE A 646 -18.86 -9.33 2.17
N GLY A 647 -18.50 -8.06 2.36
CA GLY A 647 -17.30 -7.45 1.80
C GLY A 647 -16.93 -6.15 2.50
N LEU A 648 -15.73 -5.64 2.21
CA LEU A 648 -15.26 -4.33 2.68
C LEU A 648 -15.23 -3.34 1.52
N PHE A 649 -15.66 -2.11 1.80
CA PHE A 649 -15.80 -1.04 0.83
C PHE A 649 -15.19 0.23 1.38
N ALA A 650 -14.58 1.05 0.52
CA ALA A 650 -14.09 2.38 0.88
C ALA A 650 -14.89 3.43 0.10
N ALA A 651 -15.63 4.28 0.80
CA ALA A 651 -16.25 5.47 0.20
C ALA A 651 -15.28 6.65 0.25
N LEU A 652 -15.13 7.32 -0.90
CA LEU A 652 -14.31 8.50 -1.10
C LEU A 652 -15.15 9.78 -0.97
N PRO A 653 -14.55 10.96 -0.67
CA PRO A 653 -15.29 12.21 -0.50
C PRO A 653 -16.03 12.70 -1.75
N ASP A 654 -15.62 12.24 -2.93
CA ASP A 654 -16.26 12.54 -4.22
C ASP A 654 -17.46 11.61 -4.54
N GLY A 655 -17.78 10.67 -3.64
CA GLY A 655 -18.85 9.69 -3.81
C GLY A 655 -18.42 8.38 -4.47
N GLY A 656 -17.16 8.26 -4.90
CA GLY A 656 -16.63 6.99 -5.39
C GLY A 656 -16.64 5.91 -4.30
N VAL A 657 -17.07 4.70 -4.63
CA VAL A 657 -17.00 3.54 -3.72
C VAL A 657 -16.12 2.46 -4.35
N ILE A 658 -15.11 2.03 -3.60
CA ILE A 658 -14.15 1.00 -4.02
C ILE A 658 -14.41 -0.27 -3.22
N GLU A 659 -14.66 -1.39 -3.89
CA GLU A 659 -14.68 -2.72 -3.26
C GLU A 659 -13.24 -3.21 -3.04
N LEU A 660 -12.93 -3.62 -1.82
CA LEU A 660 -11.63 -4.23 -1.53
C LEU A 660 -11.59 -5.66 -2.09
N THR A 661 -10.45 -6.06 -2.65
CA THR A 661 -10.34 -7.36 -3.31
C THR A 661 -10.21 -8.47 -2.26
N PRO A 662 -11.15 -9.43 -2.18
CA PRO A 662 -11.04 -10.54 -1.25
C PRO A 662 -9.97 -11.53 -1.74
N VAL A 663 -9.12 -11.98 -0.81
CA VAL A 663 -7.96 -12.83 -1.09
C VAL A 663 -7.81 -13.95 -0.05
N ALA A 664 -7.16 -15.04 -0.45
CA ALA A 664 -6.82 -16.16 0.41
C ALA A 664 -5.33 -16.46 0.32
N LEU A 665 -4.73 -16.82 1.46
CA LEU A 665 -3.35 -17.29 1.50
C LEU A 665 -3.25 -18.68 0.90
N THR A 666 -2.26 -18.85 0.04
CA THR A 666 -1.99 -20.13 -0.61
C THR A 666 -0.49 -20.39 -0.64
N GLN A 667 -0.10 -21.62 -0.28
CA GLN A 667 1.23 -22.16 -0.55
C GLN A 667 1.16 -23.11 -1.73
N ILE A 668 2.15 -23.05 -2.62
CA ILE A 668 2.30 -23.99 -3.72
C ILE A 668 3.56 -24.81 -3.50
N ILE A 669 3.43 -26.13 -3.56
CA ILE A 669 4.52 -27.11 -3.42
C ILE A 669 4.66 -27.85 -4.75
N HIS A 670 5.89 -28.08 -5.20
CA HIS A 670 6.14 -28.87 -6.39
C HIS A 670 6.72 -30.24 -6.03
N ASN A 671 6.01 -31.29 -6.45
CA ASN A 671 6.30 -32.67 -6.11
C ASN A 671 6.30 -33.62 -7.33
N SER A 672 6.38 -33.12 -8.56
CA SER A 672 6.48 -34.00 -9.73
C SER A 672 7.88 -34.63 -9.84
N PRO A 673 8.03 -35.98 -9.73
CA PRO A 673 9.34 -36.62 -9.88
C PRO A 673 9.76 -36.74 -11.36
N ALA A 674 8.95 -36.25 -12.31
CA ALA A 674 9.21 -36.41 -13.73
C ALA A 674 10.42 -35.58 -14.16
N ALA A 675 11.41 -36.22 -14.80
CA ALA A 675 12.62 -35.54 -15.27
C ALA A 675 12.33 -34.34 -16.22
N GLY A 676 11.24 -34.42 -17.00
CA GLY A 676 10.80 -33.34 -17.90
C GLY A 676 10.06 -32.19 -17.21
N ALA A 677 9.74 -32.33 -15.92
CA ALA A 677 9.12 -31.31 -15.07
C ALA A 677 9.90 -31.13 -13.76
N GLY A 678 11.23 -31.31 -13.77
CA GLY A 678 12.05 -31.11 -12.57
C GLY A 678 12.08 -29.64 -12.10
N VAL A 679 11.74 -28.70 -12.98
CA VAL A 679 11.52 -27.28 -12.72
C VAL A 679 10.38 -26.82 -13.62
N ILE A 680 9.42 -26.08 -13.06
CA ILE A 680 8.23 -25.62 -13.78
C ILE A 680 7.95 -24.14 -13.54
N ASP A 681 7.33 -23.52 -14.55
CA ASP A 681 6.66 -22.23 -14.43
C ASP A 681 5.15 -22.44 -14.30
N LEU A 682 4.53 -21.66 -13.43
CA LEU A 682 3.07 -21.67 -13.22
C LEU A 682 2.46 -20.36 -13.71
N TRP A 683 1.45 -20.49 -14.55
CA TRP A 683 0.70 -19.38 -15.12
C TRP A 683 -0.76 -19.42 -14.66
N ALA A 684 -1.30 -18.31 -14.18
CA ALA A 684 -2.71 -18.14 -13.89
C ALA A 684 -3.45 -17.53 -15.08
N ASN A 685 -4.60 -18.12 -15.41
CA ASN A 685 -5.50 -17.75 -16.51
C ASN A 685 -4.81 -17.63 -17.88
N ASN A 686 -3.68 -18.32 -18.08
CA ASN A 686 -2.85 -18.22 -19.30
C ASN A 686 -2.38 -16.80 -19.62
N VAL A 687 -2.25 -15.93 -18.61
CA VAL A 687 -1.84 -14.53 -18.80
C VAL A 687 -0.77 -14.11 -17.80
N VAL A 688 -0.90 -14.49 -16.53
CA VAL A 688 -0.03 -14.01 -15.46
C VAL A 688 0.89 -15.14 -15.01
N LYS A 689 2.20 -14.99 -15.18
CA LYS A 689 3.18 -15.89 -14.55
C LYS A 689 3.11 -15.68 -13.04
N VAL A 690 2.62 -16.67 -12.30
CA VAL A 690 2.44 -16.60 -10.84
C VAL A 690 3.62 -17.22 -10.08
N ARG A 691 4.33 -18.17 -10.70
CA ARG A 691 5.61 -18.69 -10.22
C ARG A 691 6.56 -18.97 -11.36
N GLU A 692 7.82 -18.67 -11.10
CA GLU A 692 8.97 -18.88 -11.98
C GLU A 692 9.90 -19.88 -11.31
N ASP A 693 10.40 -20.83 -12.11
CA ASP A 693 11.40 -21.83 -11.76
C ASP A 693 11.13 -22.58 -10.44
N LEU A 694 9.88 -22.99 -10.22
CA LEU A 694 9.52 -23.79 -9.06
C LEU A 694 10.11 -25.20 -9.22
N ALA A 695 11.20 -25.47 -8.50
CA ALA A 695 11.93 -26.73 -8.60
C ALA A 695 11.23 -27.89 -7.87
N PHE A 696 11.46 -29.11 -8.32
CA PHE A 696 11.00 -30.33 -7.65
C PHE A 696 11.46 -30.36 -6.19
N GLN A 697 10.57 -30.77 -5.28
CA GLN A 697 10.78 -30.80 -3.83
C GLN A 697 11.01 -29.42 -3.20
N THR A 698 10.43 -28.37 -3.77
CA THR A 698 10.43 -27.02 -3.20
C THR A 698 9.01 -26.47 -3.05
N ALA A 699 8.88 -25.43 -2.23
CA ALA A 699 7.61 -24.75 -1.99
C ALA A 699 7.77 -23.24 -2.03
N THR A 700 6.69 -22.55 -2.34
CA THR A 700 6.59 -21.11 -2.18
C THR A 700 6.41 -20.77 -0.70
N GLY A 701 6.69 -19.52 -0.34
CA GLY A 701 6.05 -18.95 0.86
C GLY A 701 4.54 -18.78 0.65
N LEU A 702 3.87 -18.26 1.68
CA LEU A 702 2.47 -17.86 1.62
C LEU A 702 2.27 -16.69 0.64
N VAL A 703 1.38 -16.83 -0.32
CA VAL A 703 1.00 -15.73 -1.24
C VAL A 703 -0.50 -15.63 -1.39
N TYR A 704 -0.98 -14.40 -1.51
CA TYR A 704 -2.39 -14.08 -1.69
C TYR A 704 -2.86 -14.30 -3.13
N TYR A 705 -3.97 -15.02 -3.27
CA TYR A 705 -4.71 -15.16 -4.53
C TYR A 705 -6.14 -14.65 -4.34
N PRO A 706 -6.76 -14.04 -5.37
CA PRO A 706 -8.14 -13.59 -5.28
C PRO A 706 -9.08 -14.77 -5.01
N THR A 707 -10.05 -14.56 -4.13
CA THR A 707 -11.13 -15.51 -3.87
C THR A 707 -12.34 -15.20 -4.74
N ARG A 708 -13.35 -16.08 -4.71
CA ARG A 708 -14.64 -15.92 -5.43
C ARG A 708 -14.55 -15.87 -6.96
N VAL A 709 -13.34 -15.90 -7.53
CA VAL A 709 -13.06 -15.92 -8.96
C VAL A 709 -12.38 -17.23 -9.33
N PRO A 710 -12.86 -17.96 -10.36
CA PRO A 710 -12.20 -19.18 -10.83
C PRO A 710 -10.87 -18.84 -11.53
N LEU A 711 -9.79 -19.51 -11.13
CA LEU A 711 -8.45 -19.39 -11.73
C LEU A 711 -8.04 -20.69 -12.42
N THR A 712 -7.65 -20.61 -13.69
CA THR A 712 -7.05 -21.75 -14.41
C THR A 712 -5.54 -21.70 -14.25
N PHE A 713 -4.90 -22.83 -13.92
CA PHE A 713 -3.43 -22.91 -13.88
C PHE A 713 -2.88 -23.67 -15.09
N GLY A 714 -1.90 -23.05 -15.75
CA GLY A 714 -1.11 -23.63 -16.82
C GLY A 714 0.32 -23.92 -16.35
N VAL A 715 0.89 -25.01 -16.85
CA VAL A 715 2.26 -25.44 -16.53
C VAL A 715 3.13 -25.30 -17.78
N ALA A 716 4.25 -24.61 -17.62
CA ALA A 716 5.25 -24.43 -18.67
C ALA A 716 6.61 -24.98 -18.20
N PRO A 717 7.56 -25.24 -19.13
CA PRO A 717 8.94 -25.55 -18.78
C PRO A 717 9.60 -24.41 -18.00
N ALA A 718 10.74 -24.69 -17.37
CA ALA A 718 11.59 -23.68 -16.74
C ALA A 718 11.92 -22.51 -17.69
N ASP A 719 12.13 -21.32 -17.10
CA ASP A 719 12.47 -20.07 -17.81
C ASP A 719 11.48 -19.66 -18.93
N SER A 720 10.19 -20.00 -18.82
CA SER A 720 9.17 -19.68 -19.84
C SER A 720 8.68 -18.24 -19.69
N ASP A 721 8.89 -17.40 -20.70
CA ASP A 721 8.47 -15.98 -20.67
C ASP A 721 7.19 -15.67 -21.43
N ASP A 722 6.61 -16.64 -22.15
CA ASP A 722 5.43 -16.47 -22.98
C ASP A 722 4.34 -17.50 -22.61
N PRO A 723 3.07 -17.08 -22.38
CA PRO A 723 1.98 -18.01 -22.11
C PRO A 723 1.74 -19.06 -23.21
N SER A 724 2.26 -18.86 -24.42
CA SER A 724 2.19 -19.86 -25.50
C SER A 724 3.09 -21.08 -25.28
N ASP A 725 4.04 -21.01 -24.34
CA ASP A 725 4.89 -22.13 -23.94
C ASP A 725 4.21 -23.07 -22.93
N ILE A 726 2.99 -22.71 -22.46
CA ILE A 726 2.18 -23.57 -21.60
C ILE A 726 1.92 -24.91 -22.31
N LEU A 727 2.46 -25.98 -21.73
CA LEU A 727 2.39 -27.32 -22.30
C LEU A 727 1.00 -27.94 -22.12
N PHE A 728 0.38 -27.67 -20.98
CA PHE A 728 -0.98 -28.08 -20.67
C PHE A 728 -1.60 -27.16 -19.62
N ASN A 729 -2.92 -27.05 -19.69
CA ASN A 729 -3.74 -26.46 -18.65
C ASN A 729 -4.32 -27.58 -17.80
N LEU A 730 -4.52 -27.30 -16.52
CA LEU A 730 -5.37 -28.15 -15.71
C LEU A 730 -6.81 -28.08 -16.22
N PRO A 731 -7.55 -29.20 -16.15
CA PRO A 731 -8.89 -29.29 -16.72
C PRO A 731 -9.92 -28.44 -15.96
N ASP A 732 -9.75 -28.27 -14.65
CA ASP A 732 -10.72 -27.60 -13.78
C ASP A 732 -10.12 -26.33 -13.14
N PRO A 733 -10.81 -25.17 -13.22
CA PRO A 733 -10.42 -23.97 -12.50
C PRO A 733 -10.53 -24.11 -10.98
N VAL A 734 -9.63 -23.44 -10.28
CA VAL A 734 -9.59 -23.37 -8.81
C VAL A 734 -10.30 -22.10 -8.34
N THR A 735 -11.26 -22.23 -7.43
CA THR A 735 -11.88 -21.09 -6.74
C THR A 735 -11.50 -21.13 -5.27
N PHE A 736 -10.66 -20.19 -4.83
CA PHE A 736 -10.29 -20.07 -3.44
C PHE A 736 -11.45 -19.56 -2.57
N GLN A 737 -11.55 -20.08 -1.36
CA GLN A 737 -12.58 -19.73 -0.38
C GLN A 737 -12.12 -18.61 0.55
N ASP A 738 -13.01 -17.70 0.90
CA ASP A 738 -12.73 -16.67 1.90
C ASP A 738 -12.44 -17.30 3.26
N GLY A 739 -11.54 -16.67 4.00
CA GLY A 739 -11.22 -17.08 5.37
C GLY A 739 -10.41 -18.37 5.48
N LYS A 740 -10.06 -19.00 4.35
CA LYS A 740 -9.32 -20.27 4.32
C LYS A 740 -7.89 -20.12 3.82
N TYR A 741 -6.99 -20.85 4.46
CA TYR A 741 -5.65 -21.12 3.95
C TYR A 741 -5.69 -22.34 3.03
N HIS A 742 -4.96 -22.28 1.92
CA HIS A 742 -4.93 -23.37 0.94
C HIS A 742 -3.50 -23.86 0.73
N ILE A 743 -3.34 -25.18 0.60
CA ILE A 743 -2.10 -25.79 0.09
C ILE A 743 -2.40 -26.38 -1.27
N ILE A 744 -1.55 -26.08 -2.24
CA ILE A 744 -1.58 -26.66 -3.57
C ILE A 744 -0.31 -27.49 -3.76
N ILE A 745 -0.44 -28.74 -4.18
CA ILE A 745 0.69 -29.60 -4.51
C ILE A 745 0.62 -29.95 -6.00
N ALA A 746 1.59 -29.45 -6.76
CA ALA A 746 1.81 -29.84 -8.14
C ALA A 746 2.45 -31.23 -8.19
N ASN A 747 1.64 -32.25 -8.45
CA ASN A 747 1.99 -33.66 -8.29
C ASN A 747 1.77 -34.45 -9.58
N GLY A 748 2.29 -35.68 -9.64
CA GLY A 748 2.10 -36.61 -10.77
C GLY A 748 3.11 -36.43 -11.90
N ILE A 749 2.89 -37.12 -13.02
CA ILE A 749 3.82 -37.21 -14.14
C ILE A 749 3.15 -36.66 -15.40
N PRO A 750 3.69 -35.59 -16.04
CA PRO A 750 3.10 -35.04 -17.26
C PRO A 750 2.98 -36.08 -18.37
N GLY A 751 1.76 -36.25 -18.90
CA GLY A 751 1.46 -37.18 -19.99
C GLY A 751 1.26 -38.65 -19.56
N ASP A 752 1.38 -38.96 -18.27
CA ASP A 752 1.02 -40.28 -17.73
C ASP A 752 -0.51 -40.39 -17.57
N ALA A 753 -1.06 -41.57 -17.87
CA ALA A 753 -2.51 -41.79 -17.85
C ALA A 753 -3.04 -42.26 -16.49
N ASP A 754 -2.18 -42.92 -15.70
CA ASP A 754 -2.54 -43.51 -14.41
C ASP A 754 -2.27 -42.50 -13.27
N THR A 755 -1.21 -41.70 -13.40
CA THR A 755 -0.85 -40.61 -12.47
C THR A 755 -0.53 -39.32 -13.24
N PRO A 756 -1.54 -38.69 -13.87
CA PRO A 756 -1.34 -37.45 -14.63
C PRO A 756 -0.83 -36.33 -13.74
N PHE A 757 -0.21 -35.31 -14.36
CA PHE A 757 0.13 -34.09 -13.63
C PHE A 757 -1.14 -33.34 -13.20
N GLU A 758 -1.25 -33.07 -11.91
CA GLU A 758 -2.41 -32.45 -11.28
C GLU A 758 -2.00 -31.43 -10.20
N LEU A 759 -2.95 -30.59 -9.79
CA LEU A 759 -2.82 -29.78 -8.59
C LEU A 759 -3.74 -30.36 -7.52
N ALA A 760 -3.17 -31.07 -6.56
CA ALA A 760 -3.90 -31.51 -5.39
C ALA A 760 -4.08 -30.31 -4.44
N ILE A 761 -5.32 -30.04 -4.02
CA ILE A 761 -5.66 -28.86 -3.23
C ILE A 761 -6.20 -29.27 -1.87
N ASN A 762 -5.54 -28.82 -0.81
CA ASN A 762 -6.07 -28.89 0.54
C ASN A 762 -6.68 -27.53 0.90
N SER A 763 -8.01 -27.43 0.82
CA SER A 763 -8.75 -26.23 1.21
C SER A 763 -9.03 -26.12 2.70
N ASP A 764 -8.76 -27.17 3.47
CA ASP A 764 -8.97 -27.19 4.93
C ASP A 764 -7.63 -27.12 5.69
N ALA A 765 -6.61 -26.59 5.02
CA ALA A 765 -5.32 -26.35 5.61
C ALA A 765 -5.42 -25.30 6.73
N VAL A 766 -4.74 -25.55 7.84
CA VAL A 766 -4.62 -24.61 8.94
C VAL A 766 -3.23 -23.97 8.92
N LEU A 767 -3.12 -22.69 9.26
CA LEU A 767 -1.83 -22.01 9.31
C LEU A 767 -1.15 -22.14 10.68
N PHE A 768 -1.95 -22.09 11.74
CA PHE A 768 -1.46 -22.09 13.12
C PHE A 768 -1.85 -23.38 13.86
N ALA A 769 -0.92 -23.86 14.68
CA ALA A 769 -1.16 -24.94 15.61
C ALA A 769 -1.90 -24.42 16.86
N PRO A 770 -2.63 -25.27 17.61
CA PRO A 770 -3.45 -24.82 18.74
C PRO A 770 -2.65 -24.25 19.93
N ASN A 771 -1.33 -24.44 19.97
CA ASN A 771 -0.46 -23.82 20.96
C ASN A 771 0.99 -23.74 20.46
N ALA A 772 1.76 -22.83 21.06
CA ALA A 772 3.16 -22.55 20.71
C ALA A 772 4.18 -23.65 21.10
N GLN A 773 3.76 -24.83 21.55
CA GLN A 773 4.64 -25.96 21.89
C GLN A 773 4.41 -27.18 20.99
N SER A 774 3.54 -27.04 19.98
CA SER A 774 3.17 -28.10 19.06
C SER A 774 3.16 -27.57 17.63
N THR A 775 3.16 -28.50 16.67
CA THR A 775 2.88 -28.26 15.26
C THR A 775 1.73 -29.13 14.80
N VAL A 776 1.02 -28.75 13.75
CA VAL A 776 0.00 -29.59 13.09
C VAL A 776 0.54 -29.98 11.73
N VAL A 777 0.48 -31.25 11.36
CA VAL A 777 1.05 -31.73 10.08
C VAL A 777 -0.07 -32.22 9.18
N SER A 778 -0.20 -31.69 7.97
CA SER A 778 -1.03 -32.29 6.92
C SER A 778 -0.13 -33.14 6.03
N VAL A 779 -0.35 -34.45 6.03
CA VAL A 779 0.41 -35.41 5.22
C VAL A 779 -0.26 -35.58 3.86
N PHE A 780 0.55 -35.65 2.81
CA PHE A 780 0.12 -35.89 1.44
C PHE A 780 0.91 -37.05 0.85
N HIS A 781 0.20 -38.00 0.23
CA HIS A 781 0.86 -39.08 -0.49
C HIS A 781 1.12 -38.71 -1.95
N GLY A 782 2.34 -38.28 -2.24
CA GLY A 782 2.74 -37.76 -3.54
C GLY A 782 3.65 -38.68 -4.38
N SER A 783 3.75 -39.97 -4.06
CA SER A 783 4.62 -40.90 -4.81
C SER A 783 3.78 -41.71 -5.83
N PRO A 784 3.91 -41.45 -7.15
CA PRO A 784 2.97 -41.96 -8.16
C PRO A 784 3.03 -43.47 -8.41
N ASN A 785 4.16 -44.12 -8.11
CA ASN A 785 4.33 -45.56 -8.33
C ASN A 785 4.24 -46.39 -7.03
N ALA A 786 3.89 -45.76 -5.90
CA ALA A 786 3.71 -46.41 -4.62
C ALA A 786 2.23 -46.80 -4.41
N PRO A 787 1.94 -47.94 -3.76
CA PRO A 787 0.60 -48.22 -3.26
C PRO A 787 0.25 -47.27 -2.10
N ALA A 788 -1.00 -47.32 -1.62
CA ALA A 788 -1.38 -46.62 -0.40
C ALA A 788 -0.40 -46.95 0.75
N VAL A 789 -0.15 -45.96 1.61
CA VAL A 789 0.92 -46.03 2.62
C VAL A 789 0.39 -45.89 4.04
N ASP A 790 0.98 -46.67 4.94
CA ASP A 790 0.83 -46.54 6.39
C ASP A 790 2.08 -45.87 6.95
N VAL A 791 1.91 -44.94 7.89
CA VAL A 791 3.03 -44.29 8.59
C VAL A 791 2.88 -44.51 10.08
N THR A 792 3.88 -45.14 10.69
CA THR A 792 3.93 -45.41 12.13
C THR A 792 5.08 -44.64 12.79
N ALA A 793 4.81 -43.95 13.89
CA ALA A 793 5.86 -43.37 14.71
C ALA A 793 6.42 -44.43 15.67
N ARG A 794 7.62 -44.93 15.36
CA ARG A 794 8.25 -46.03 16.11
C ARG A 794 8.40 -45.71 17.60
N ASP A 795 8.78 -44.47 17.93
CA ASP A 795 9.02 -44.04 19.31
C ASP A 795 7.73 -43.89 20.13
N LEU A 796 6.61 -43.63 19.45
CA LEU A 796 5.29 -43.55 20.07
C LEU A 796 4.57 -44.90 20.09
N MET A 797 5.04 -45.88 19.31
CA MET A 797 4.36 -47.15 19.03
C MET A 797 2.91 -46.96 18.56
N LEU A 798 2.65 -45.91 17.77
CA LEU A 798 1.32 -45.54 17.30
C LEU A 798 1.31 -45.33 15.79
N PRO A 799 0.30 -45.87 15.07
CA PRO A 799 0.05 -45.48 13.69
C PRO A 799 -0.40 -44.02 13.65
N LEU A 800 0.22 -43.23 12.77
CA LEU A 800 -0.13 -41.84 12.54
C LEU A 800 -1.04 -41.69 11.31
N VAL A 801 -0.83 -42.53 10.30
CA VAL A 801 -1.54 -42.57 9.01
C VAL A 801 -1.84 -44.04 8.70
N ASP A 802 -3.05 -44.34 8.28
CA ASP A 802 -3.54 -45.70 7.97
C ASP A 802 -4.22 -45.71 6.60
N GLY A 803 -3.55 -46.32 5.60
CA GLY A 803 -4.05 -46.54 4.26
C GLY A 803 -4.18 -45.29 3.39
N LEU A 804 -3.28 -44.29 3.51
CA LEU A 804 -3.37 -43.03 2.75
C LEU A 804 -3.18 -43.27 1.24
N PRO A 805 -4.21 -43.03 0.40
CA PRO A 805 -4.12 -43.23 -1.04
C PRO A 805 -3.27 -42.16 -1.73
N TYR A 806 -2.71 -42.49 -2.90
CA TYR A 806 -2.00 -41.51 -3.74
C TYR A 806 -2.90 -40.33 -4.10
N GLY A 807 -2.37 -39.11 -4.00
CA GLY A 807 -3.08 -37.87 -4.33
C GLY A 807 -3.99 -37.32 -3.22
N GLU A 808 -4.06 -37.99 -2.08
CA GLU A 808 -4.93 -37.58 -0.96
C GLU A 808 -4.15 -36.95 0.20
N PHE A 809 -4.86 -36.13 0.99
CA PHE A 809 -4.36 -35.50 2.21
C PHE A 809 -4.93 -36.17 3.47
N GLU A 810 -4.12 -36.26 4.51
CA GLU A 810 -4.56 -36.61 5.86
C GLU A 810 -4.01 -35.61 6.88
N ALA A 811 -4.87 -35.06 7.73
CA ALA A 811 -4.46 -34.14 8.78
C ALA A 811 -4.08 -34.93 10.04
N LEU A 812 -2.82 -34.80 10.46
CA LEU A 812 -2.39 -35.25 11.78
C LEU A 812 -2.81 -34.21 12.83
N GLY A 813 -3.15 -34.70 14.03
CA GLY A 813 -3.36 -33.82 15.18
C GLY A 813 -2.10 -33.07 15.60
N ALA A 814 -2.21 -32.26 16.67
CA ALA A 814 -1.06 -31.52 17.20
C ALA A 814 0.05 -32.47 17.69
N LEU A 815 1.23 -32.37 17.07
CA LEU A 815 2.43 -33.13 17.41
C LEU A 815 3.41 -32.27 18.24
N PRO A 816 3.99 -32.82 19.32
CA PRO A 816 5.10 -32.19 20.03
C PRO A 816 6.31 -31.92 19.14
N ILE A 817 7.04 -30.86 19.46
CA ILE A 817 8.30 -30.52 18.78
C ILE A 817 9.40 -31.45 19.31
N THR A 818 9.67 -32.52 18.58
CA THR A 818 10.72 -33.51 18.87
C THR A 818 11.16 -34.18 17.57
N THR A 819 12.18 -35.05 17.64
CA THR A 819 12.51 -35.97 16.56
C THR A 819 11.61 -37.20 16.62
N TYR A 820 11.09 -37.60 15.46
CA TYR A 820 10.31 -38.83 15.27
C TYR A 820 11.03 -39.78 14.32
N TYR A 821 11.03 -41.08 14.63
CA TYR A 821 11.41 -42.11 13.67
C TYR A 821 10.16 -42.68 12.99
N LEU A 822 9.89 -42.21 11.78
CA LEU A 822 8.69 -42.54 11.01
C LEU A 822 8.97 -43.75 10.12
N GLU A 823 8.28 -44.85 10.38
CA GLU A 823 8.32 -46.07 9.58
C GLU A 823 7.21 -46.05 8.54
N VAL A 824 7.56 -46.26 7.27
CA VAL A 824 6.63 -46.27 6.14
C VAL A 824 6.44 -47.69 5.65
N TYR A 825 5.17 -48.11 5.55
CA TYR A 825 4.76 -49.43 5.06
C TYR A 825 3.79 -49.29 3.88
N PRO A 826 3.77 -50.23 2.93
CA PRO A 826 2.64 -50.38 2.03
C PRO A 826 1.40 -50.82 2.83
N ASP A 827 0.23 -50.27 2.50
CA ASP A 827 -1.04 -50.60 3.16
C ASP A 827 -1.25 -52.13 3.22
N GLY A 828 -1.52 -52.62 4.43
CA GLY A 828 -1.74 -54.05 4.70
C GLY A 828 -0.51 -54.95 4.59
N SER A 829 0.70 -54.39 4.52
CA SER A 829 1.97 -55.13 4.45
C SER A 829 2.83 -54.91 5.71
N GLU A 830 3.43 -55.99 6.22
CA GLU A 830 4.44 -55.89 7.29
C GLU A 830 5.86 -55.59 6.76
N SER A 831 6.02 -55.44 5.45
CA SER A 831 7.32 -55.15 4.83
C SER A 831 7.64 -53.66 4.92
N LEU A 832 8.60 -53.31 5.78
CA LEU A 832 9.10 -51.95 5.95
C LEU A 832 9.76 -51.46 4.65
N VAL A 833 9.32 -50.30 4.14
CA VAL A 833 9.95 -49.62 3.00
C VAL A 833 11.18 -48.85 3.47
N ALA A 834 11.00 -47.95 4.44
CA ALA A 834 12.06 -47.12 4.99
C ALA A 834 11.67 -46.61 6.38
N THR A 835 12.68 -46.26 7.18
CA THR A 835 12.52 -45.48 8.41
C THR A 835 13.16 -44.12 8.22
N PHE A 836 12.46 -43.05 8.60
CA PHE A 836 12.93 -41.68 8.46
C PHE A 836 13.09 -41.01 9.82
N GLU A 837 14.31 -40.62 10.18
CA GLU A 837 14.57 -39.69 11.28
C GLU A 837 14.09 -38.30 10.86
N SER A 838 13.00 -37.85 11.49
CA SER A 838 12.24 -36.66 11.12
C SER A 838 12.28 -35.64 12.27
N PRO A 839 13.29 -34.75 12.30
CA PRO A 839 13.35 -33.70 13.30
C PRO A 839 12.32 -32.61 12.99
N ILE A 840 11.38 -32.36 13.91
CA ILE A 840 10.53 -31.18 13.83
C ILE A 840 11.33 -30.00 14.42
N PRO A 841 11.72 -29.00 13.62
CA PRO A 841 12.56 -27.92 14.12
C PRO A 841 11.76 -27.01 15.07
N PRO A 842 12.43 -26.35 16.04
CA PRO A 842 11.77 -25.36 16.91
C PRO A 842 11.10 -24.21 16.15
N SER A 843 11.51 -23.91 14.92
CA SER A 843 10.88 -22.90 14.05
C SER A 843 9.46 -23.28 13.61
N ALA A 844 9.06 -24.55 13.69
CA ALA A 844 7.70 -25.01 13.39
C ALA A 844 6.72 -24.82 14.57
N ALA A 845 7.19 -24.31 15.71
CA ALA A 845 6.37 -24.10 16.90
C ALA A 845 5.18 -23.17 16.64
N GLY A 846 3.96 -23.64 16.91
CA GLY A 846 2.75 -22.84 16.69
C GLY A 846 2.31 -22.76 15.23
N LEU A 847 2.99 -23.42 14.30
CA LEU A 847 2.69 -23.41 12.86
C LEU A 847 2.23 -24.80 12.38
N SER A 848 1.61 -24.83 11.20
CA SER A 848 1.34 -26.09 10.49
C SER A 848 2.41 -26.40 9.45
N LEU A 849 2.76 -27.68 9.29
CA LEU A 849 3.65 -28.18 8.24
C LEU A 849 2.87 -29.06 7.25
N VAL A 850 3.38 -29.14 6.02
CA VAL A 850 2.90 -30.08 5.00
C VAL A 850 3.91 -31.21 4.84
N GLY A 851 3.57 -32.41 5.32
CA GLY A 851 4.38 -33.61 5.09
C GLY A 851 4.07 -34.20 3.72
N VAL A 852 5.06 -34.50 2.90
CA VAL A 852 4.87 -35.07 1.56
C VAL A 852 5.74 -36.30 1.40
N VAL A 853 5.09 -37.43 1.09
CA VAL A 853 5.79 -38.62 0.59
C VAL A 853 6.13 -38.35 -0.88
N SER A 854 7.40 -38.05 -1.14
CA SER A 854 7.91 -37.57 -2.43
C SER A 854 8.76 -38.63 -3.14
N GLY A 855 8.96 -38.51 -4.45
CA GLY A 855 9.82 -39.42 -5.22
C GLY A 855 9.13 -40.71 -5.64
N LEU A 856 9.92 -41.73 -5.99
CA LEU A 856 9.45 -42.99 -6.57
C LEU A 856 9.89 -44.18 -5.69
N LEU A 857 8.97 -45.11 -5.45
CA LEU A 857 9.26 -46.36 -4.75
C LEU A 857 10.16 -47.25 -5.63
N GLY A 858 11.39 -47.51 -5.17
CA GLY A 858 12.34 -48.40 -5.85
C GLY A 858 13.00 -47.84 -7.11
N GLU A 859 12.77 -46.57 -7.46
CA GLU A 859 13.32 -45.90 -8.65
C GLU A 859 13.91 -44.52 -8.29
N GLU A 860 14.66 -43.89 -9.21
CA GLU A 860 15.22 -42.54 -9.01
C GLU A 860 14.28 -41.47 -9.58
N PRO A 861 14.00 -40.37 -8.84
CA PRO A 861 14.47 -40.07 -7.48
C PRO A 861 13.79 -40.96 -6.43
N PRO A 862 14.50 -41.45 -5.40
CA PRO A 862 13.96 -42.43 -4.46
C PRO A 862 12.89 -41.83 -3.56
N LEU A 863 11.99 -42.67 -3.09
CA LEU A 863 10.95 -42.30 -2.13
C LEU A 863 11.58 -41.63 -0.90
N ASP A 864 11.11 -40.43 -0.58
CA ASP A 864 11.60 -39.58 0.50
C ASP A 864 10.43 -38.97 1.27
N LEU A 865 10.70 -38.46 2.48
CA LEU A 865 9.73 -37.77 3.31
C LEU A 865 10.19 -36.34 3.59
N LEU A 866 9.40 -35.38 3.11
CA LEU A 866 9.69 -33.96 3.21
C LEU A 866 8.62 -33.25 4.02
N PHE A 867 9.00 -32.25 4.80
CA PHE A 867 8.05 -31.34 5.45
C PHE A 867 8.28 -29.92 4.95
N PHE A 868 7.21 -29.26 4.56
CA PHE A 868 7.23 -27.88 4.09
C PHE A 868 6.62 -26.97 5.14
N SER A 869 7.33 -25.91 5.53
CA SER A 869 6.78 -24.88 6.41
C SER A 869 6.03 -23.83 5.59
N PRO A 870 5.15 -23.00 6.21
CA PRO A 870 4.44 -21.93 5.50
C PRO A 870 5.37 -20.89 4.88
N THR A 871 6.62 -20.77 5.35
CA THR A 871 7.62 -19.86 4.77
C THR A 871 8.27 -20.41 3.49
N GLY A 872 7.98 -21.67 3.13
CA GLY A 872 8.60 -22.37 2.01
C GLY A 872 9.88 -23.13 2.39
N GLU A 873 10.24 -23.18 3.67
CA GLU A 873 11.38 -23.97 4.15
C GLU A 873 11.10 -25.47 3.99
N VAL A 874 12.08 -26.20 3.45
CA VAL A 874 12.01 -27.66 3.27
C VAL A 874 12.83 -28.35 4.35
N ILE A 875 12.17 -29.16 5.16
CA ILE A 875 12.78 -30.01 6.17
C ILE A 875 12.79 -31.44 5.60
N ARG A 876 13.97 -31.95 5.25
CA ARG A 876 14.13 -33.30 4.71
C ARG A 876 14.38 -34.28 5.86
N ALA A 877 13.58 -35.33 5.93
CA ALA A 877 13.82 -36.40 6.88
C ALA A 877 15.03 -37.25 6.43
N THR A 878 15.81 -37.76 7.39
CA THR A 878 16.99 -38.57 7.09
C THR A 878 16.60 -40.04 7.07
N PRO A 879 16.74 -40.76 5.95
CA PRO A 879 16.46 -42.19 5.92
C PRO A 879 17.52 -42.95 6.73
N VAL A 880 17.09 -43.87 7.58
CA VAL A 880 17.94 -44.61 8.52
C VAL A 880 17.61 -46.10 8.52
N SER A 881 18.59 -46.90 8.93
CA SER A 881 18.47 -48.34 9.18
C SER A 881 18.98 -48.66 10.58
N GLN A 882 18.44 -49.69 11.22
CA GLN A 882 18.91 -50.12 12.54
C GLN A 882 20.10 -51.06 12.41
N VAL A 883 21.17 -50.80 13.17
CA VAL A 883 22.40 -51.59 13.14
C VAL A 883 22.83 -51.93 14.56
N GLN A 884 23.06 -53.22 14.83
CA GLN A 884 23.72 -53.69 16.03
C GLN A 884 25.15 -54.10 15.69
N VAL A 885 26.13 -53.60 16.44
CA VAL A 885 27.54 -53.97 16.30
C VAL A 885 27.94 -54.84 17.49
N ILE A 886 28.60 -55.98 17.23
CA ILE A 886 29.10 -56.91 18.25
C ILE A 886 30.62 -57.02 18.09
N HIS A 887 31.36 -56.82 19.18
CA HIS A 887 32.80 -56.99 19.18
C HIS A 887 33.18 -58.45 19.49
N ASN A 888 33.58 -59.21 18.48
CA ASN A 888 33.99 -60.61 18.63
C ASN A 888 35.41 -60.89 18.09
N SER A 889 36.29 -59.89 18.14
CA SER A 889 37.73 -60.01 17.85
C SER A 889 38.48 -59.97 19.18
N PRO A 890 39.18 -61.04 19.59
CA PRO A 890 40.02 -61.02 20.79
C PRO A 890 41.09 -59.91 20.70
N ALA A 891 41.37 -59.25 21.84
CA ALA A 891 42.30 -58.14 22.12
C ALA A 891 42.91 -57.31 20.95
N PRO A 892 43.02 -55.97 21.07
CA PRO A 892 42.70 -55.11 22.22
C PRO A 892 41.25 -54.61 22.24
N THR A 893 40.85 -53.89 23.31
CA THR A 893 39.70 -52.97 23.23
C THR A 893 39.96 -51.94 22.13
N VAL A 894 38.91 -51.54 21.42
CA VAL A 894 39.03 -50.70 20.23
C VAL A 894 38.18 -49.46 20.30
N ASP A 895 38.67 -48.39 19.70
CA ASP A 895 37.85 -47.23 19.36
C ASP A 895 37.31 -47.39 17.94
N VAL A 896 36.02 -47.09 17.75
CA VAL A 896 35.37 -47.11 16.43
C VAL A 896 35.12 -45.67 16.01
N TYR A 897 35.62 -45.29 14.83
CA TYR A 897 35.41 -44.00 14.20
C TYR A 897 34.50 -44.16 12.98
N ALA A 898 33.53 -43.27 12.83
CA ALA A 898 32.68 -43.16 11.63
C ALA A 898 32.93 -41.81 10.94
N ASN A 899 33.25 -41.84 9.65
CA ASN A 899 33.60 -40.65 8.85
C ASN A 899 34.67 -39.74 9.51
N GLY A 900 35.57 -40.34 10.28
CA GLY A 900 36.64 -39.64 11.00
C GLY A 900 36.32 -39.18 12.42
N ASN A 901 35.05 -39.27 12.86
CA ASN A 901 34.62 -38.93 14.22
C ASN A 901 34.54 -40.17 15.11
N LEU A 902 34.93 -40.06 16.38
CA LEU A 902 34.83 -41.15 17.35
C LEU A 902 33.34 -41.49 17.60
N LEU A 903 32.93 -42.71 17.26
CA LEU A 903 31.57 -43.22 17.38
C LEU A 903 31.39 -44.09 18.65
N LEU A 904 32.30 -45.03 18.88
CA LEU A 904 32.33 -45.86 20.10
C LEU A 904 33.73 -45.76 20.71
N ASN A 905 33.80 -45.40 22.00
CA ASN A 905 35.05 -45.29 22.75
C ASN A 905 35.24 -46.53 23.63
N ASP A 906 36.45 -47.08 23.66
CA ASP A 906 36.81 -48.27 24.46
C ASP A 906 35.82 -49.44 24.26
N PHE A 907 35.44 -49.74 23.01
CA PHE A 907 34.50 -50.81 22.70
C PHE A 907 35.09 -52.17 23.07
N GLU A 908 34.58 -52.76 24.14
CA GLU A 908 35.14 -53.94 24.79
C GLU A 908 34.84 -55.23 24.01
N PHE A 909 35.77 -56.19 24.04
CA PHE A 909 35.57 -57.53 23.50
C PHE A 909 34.35 -58.22 24.17
N ARG A 910 33.56 -58.95 23.39
CA ARG A 910 32.31 -59.64 23.78
C ARG A 910 31.16 -58.73 24.19
N THR A 911 31.25 -57.43 23.92
CA THR A 911 30.14 -56.50 24.10
C THR A 911 29.43 -56.20 22.78
N ALA A 912 28.20 -55.70 22.89
CA ALA A 912 27.38 -55.30 21.76
C ALA A 912 26.78 -53.91 22.01
N THR A 913 26.52 -53.17 20.93
CA THR A 913 25.65 -52.00 21.01
C THR A 913 24.18 -52.46 21.06
N PRO A 914 23.26 -51.64 21.59
CA PRO A 914 21.87 -51.75 21.16
C PRO A 914 21.79 -51.54 19.64
N PHE A 915 20.66 -51.91 19.02
CA PHE A 915 20.37 -51.43 17.68
C PHE A 915 20.35 -49.89 17.68
N VAL A 916 21.22 -49.28 16.88
CA VAL A 916 21.30 -47.83 16.68
C VAL A 916 20.88 -47.46 15.27
N ASP A 917 20.26 -46.30 15.08
CA ASP A 917 19.87 -45.81 13.76
C ASP A 917 21.08 -45.16 13.06
N LEU A 918 21.38 -45.64 11.86
CA LEU A 918 22.45 -45.11 11.01
C LEU A 918 21.87 -44.70 9.65
N PRO A 919 22.30 -43.56 9.07
CA PRO A 919 21.83 -43.10 7.77
C PRO A 919 22.01 -44.14 6.67
N THR A 920 21.00 -44.28 5.82
CA THR A 920 21.04 -45.09 4.60
C THR A 920 21.33 -44.20 3.39
N ARG A 921 21.48 -44.81 2.20
CA ARG A 921 21.69 -44.13 0.90
C ARG A 921 22.96 -43.27 0.77
N THR A 922 23.66 -43.03 1.87
CA THR A 922 24.92 -42.31 1.96
C THR A 922 26.02 -43.27 2.40
N ALA A 923 27.18 -43.15 1.75
CA ALA A 923 28.34 -43.96 2.08
C ALA A 923 29.01 -43.44 3.36
N PHE A 924 29.36 -44.36 4.27
CA PHE A 924 30.15 -44.05 5.47
C PHE A 924 31.41 -44.92 5.55
N ASP A 925 32.48 -44.32 6.05
CA ASP A 925 33.75 -44.96 6.32
C ASP A 925 33.83 -45.32 7.81
N ILE A 926 34.06 -46.59 8.13
CA ILE A 926 34.29 -47.07 9.50
C ILE A 926 35.77 -47.37 9.67
N ALA A 927 36.38 -46.83 10.71
CA ALA A 927 37.76 -47.09 11.07
C ALA A 927 37.84 -47.59 12.51
N VAL A 928 38.65 -48.63 12.72
CA VAL A 928 38.84 -49.26 14.03
C VAL A 928 40.28 -48.99 14.46
N ALA A 929 40.47 -48.41 15.63
CA ALA A 929 41.76 -48.06 16.22
C ALA A 929 41.90 -48.73 17.60
N PRO A 930 43.11 -48.82 18.19
CA PRO A 930 43.24 -49.29 19.58
C PRO A 930 42.48 -48.37 20.54
N GLY A 931 41.97 -48.86 21.68
CA GLY A 931 41.28 -48.02 22.69
C GLY A 931 42.13 -46.90 23.33
N THR A 932 43.41 -46.83 22.98
CA THR A 932 44.31 -45.72 23.33
C THR A 932 44.40 -44.66 22.24
N SER A 933 43.60 -44.78 21.18
CA SER A 933 43.67 -43.89 20.03
C SER A 933 43.26 -42.47 20.41
N SER A 934 43.80 -41.50 19.69
CA SER A 934 43.44 -40.08 19.87
C SER A 934 42.74 -39.51 18.65
N THR A 935 42.92 -40.15 17.49
CA THR A 935 42.29 -39.76 16.22
C THR A 935 42.12 -40.98 15.31
N VAL A 936 41.30 -40.84 14.28
CA VAL A 936 41.11 -41.86 13.22
C VAL A 936 42.40 -42.24 12.48
N ALA A 937 43.45 -41.40 12.53
CA ALA A 937 44.74 -41.69 11.91
C ALA A 937 45.47 -42.87 12.58
N ASP A 938 45.10 -43.20 13.82
CA ASP A 938 45.63 -44.34 14.58
C ASP A 938 44.93 -45.66 14.20
N SER A 939 44.08 -45.65 13.18
CA SER A 939 43.29 -46.83 12.79
C SER A 939 44.13 -48.02 12.36
N LEU A 940 43.82 -49.18 12.95
CA LEU A 940 44.36 -50.50 12.62
C LEU A 940 43.77 -51.01 11.31
N ARG A 941 42.49 -50.69 11.07
CA ARG A 941 41.77 -51.07 9.86
C ARG A 941 40.72 -50.03 9.53
N SER A 942 40.50 -49.77 8.24
CA SER A 942 39.37 -48.98 7.75
C SER A 942 38.57 -49.76 6.71
N PHE A 943 37.25 -49.62 6.79
CA PHE A 943 36.24 -50.11 5.87
C PHE A 943 35.63 -48.89 5.22
N LYS A 944 35.70 -48.82 3.90
CA LYS A 944 35.26 -47.64 3.16
C LYS A 944 34.01 -47.93 2.35
N ASN A 945 33.21 -46.88 2.14
CA ASN A 945 32.00 -46.94 1.33
C ASN A 945 31.00 -48.00 1.79
N ILE A 946 30.79 -48.15 3.11
CA ILE A 946 29.70 -48.98 3.60
C ILE A 946 28.40 -48.19 3.36
N VAL A 947 27.40 -48.86 2.79
CA VAL A 947 26.08 -48.28 2.52
C VAL A 947 25.05 -49.25 3.08
N PHE A 948 24.16 -48.74 3.92
CA PHE A 948 23.00 -49.50 4.38
C PHE A 948 21.81 -49.23 3.45
N GLU A 949 21.03 -50.28 3.22
CA GLU A 949 19.76 -50.22 2.47
C GLU A 949 18.58 -49.88 3.39
N ASP A 950 17.59 -49.18 2.83
CA ASP A 950 16.34 -48.85 3.54
C ASP A 950 15.56 -50.10 3.94
N GLY A 951 14.82 -50.00 5.04
CA GLY A 951 13.93 -51.07 5.51
C GLY A 951 14.64 -52.30 6.07
N LYS A 952 15.98 -52.32 6.08
CA LYS A 952 16.81 -53.41 6.62
C LYS A 952 17.25 -53.15 8.05
N LYS A 953 17.58 -54.25 8.74
CA LYS A 953 18.23 -54.23 10.06
C LYS A 953 19.49 -55.07 9.99
N TYR A 954 20.61 -54.54 10.47
CA TYR A 954 21.90 -55.19 10.32
C TYR A 954 22.45 -55.66 11.66
N ILE A 955 23.06 -56.85 11.65
CA ILE A 955 23.96 -57.32 12.72
C ILE A 955 25.36 -57.35 12.12
N VAL A 956 26.27 -56.58 12.70
CA VAL A 956 27.66 -56.47 12.26
C VAL A 956 28.56 -57.03 13.35
N ILE A 957 29.21 -58.17 13.09
CA ILE A 957 30.15 -58.78 14.03
C ILE A 957 31.58 -58.46 13.60
N ALA A 958 32.32 -57.75 14.45
CA ALA A 958 33.77 -57.60 14.29
C ALA A 958 34.43 -58.93 14.64
N THR A 959 35.18 -59.51 13.71
CA THR A 959 35.68 -60.90 13.79
C THR A 959 37.08 -61.03 13.20
N GLY A 960 37.74 -62.18 13.40
CA GLY A 960 39.14 -62.36 13.05
C GLY A 960 40.08 -61.76 14.10
N VAL A 961 41.38 -61.74 13.81
CA VAL A 961 42.42 -61.25 14.72
C VAL A 961 43.27 -60.20 14.02
N VAL A 962 43.59 -59.11 14.73
CA VAL A 962 44.43 -58.03 14.20
C VAL A 962 45.86 -58.54 13.96
N GLY A 963 46.34 -58.42 12.71
CA GLY A 963 47.68 -58.85 12.33
C GLY A 963 47.83 -60.33 11.96
N ASP A 964 46.76 -61.12 12.09
CA ASP A 964 46.71 -62.50 11.61
C ASP A 964 46.48 -62.54 10.08
N MET A 965 47.21 -63.41 9.38
CA MET A 965 47.14 -63.51 7.91
C MET A 965 46.12 -64.55 7.42
N ASP A 966 45.75 -65.51 8.26
CA ASP A 966 44.86 -66.63 7.92
C ASP A 966 43.41 -66.31 8.29
N THR A 967 43.20 -65.64 9.42
CA THR A 967 41.91 -65.10 9.89
C THR A 967 42.03 -63.61 10.23
N PRO A 968 42.24 -62.73 9.22
CA PRO A 968 42.47 -61.31 9.47
C PRO A 968 41.22 -60.63 10.04
N PHE A 969 41.44 -59.59 10.85
CA PHE A 969 40.37 -58.72 11.33
C PHE A 969 39.47 -58.20 10.19
N GLY A 970 38.16 -58.36 10.37
CA GLY A 970 37.12 -58.00 9.41
C GLY A 970 35.76 -57.75 10.08
N LEU A 971 34.77 -57.38 9.26
CA LEU A 971 33.38 -57.25 9.67
C LEU A 971 32.55 -58.29 8.94
N ALA A 972 31.84 -59.13 9.69
CA ALA A 972 30.80 -59.99 9.16
C ALA A 972 29.47 -59.24 9.25
N VAL A 973 28.78 -59.05 8.13
CA VAL A 973 27.54 -58.28 8.04
C VAL A 973 26.39 -59.22 7.70
N ASN A 974 25.33 -59.16 8.50
CA ASN A 974 24.08 -59.84 8.27
C ASN A 974 22.96 -58.79 8.16
N ASP A 975 22.21 -58.79 7.07
CA ASP A 975 21.15 -57.81 6.76
C ASP A 975 19.73 -58.28 7.18
N MET A 976 19.64 -59.43 7.85
CA MET A 976 18.40 -60.05 8.30
C MET A 976 18.18 -59.89 9.81
N GLY A 977 18.79 -58.88 10.44
CA GLY A 977 18.71 -58.65 11.88
C GLY A 977 17.28 -58.51 12.40
N ARG A 978 17.01 -59.04 13.60
CA ARG A 978 15.70 -59.01 14.24
C ARG A 978 15.78 -58.41 15.65
N THR A 979 14.80 -57.57 16.00
CA THR A 979 14.64 -57.02 17.36
C THR A 979 13.59 -57.77 18.18
N ARG A 980 12.80 -58.64 17.54
CA ARG A 980 11.77 -59.51 18.12
C ARG A 980 11.65 -60.79 17.31
N ALA A 981 11.06 -61.83 17.88
CA ALA A 981 10.74 -63.04 17.14
C ALA A 981 9.70 -62.74 16.04
N GLU A 982 9.78 -63.45 14.92
CA GLU A 982 8.81 -63.37 13.83
C GLU A 982 7.43 -63.90 14.24
N SER A 983 7.40 -64.97 15.05
CA SER A 983 6.19 -65.35 15.78
C SER A 983 6.15 -64.68 17.15
N GLY A 984 4.98 -64.22 17.59
CA GLY A 984 4.78 -63.71 18.96
C GLY A 984 4.99 -64.74 20.09
N GLU A 985 5.37 -65.96 19.74
CA GLU A 985 5.71 -67.07 20.64
C GLU A 985 7.11 -67.63 20.30
N GLY A 986 7.85 -68.11 21.30
CA GLY A 986 9.20 -68.65 21.12
C GLY A 986 10.31 -67.59 21.11
N VAL A 987 11.52 -67.99 20.78
CA VAL A 987 12.71 -67.13 20.70
C VAL A 987 13.41 -67.40 19.36
N ASP A 988 13.66 -66.34 18.60
CA ASP A 988 14.40 -66.42 17.34
C ASP A 988 15.91 -66.32 17.60
N LEU A 989 16.66 -67.37 17.27
CA LEU A 989 18.11 -67.44 17.48
C LEU A 989 18.86 -67.43 16.15
N LEU A 990 19.76 -66.45 15.99
CA LEU A 990 20.75 -66.41 14.91
C LEU A 990 22.09 -66.91 15.46
N LEU A 991 22.82 -67.76 14.73
CA LEU A 991 24.14 -68.21 15.15
C LEU A 991 25.24 -67.65 14.24
N TYR A 992 26.33 -67.18 14.83
CA TYR A 992 27.57 -66.83 14.13
C TYR A 992 28.77 -67.57 14.72
N HIS A 993 29.55 -68.25 13.88
CA HIS A 993 30.77 -68.90 14.35
C HIS A 993 31.99 -67.99 14.20
N GLY A 994 32.39 -67.33 15.29
CA GLY A 994 33.50 -66.37 15.28
C GLY A 994 34.80 -66.83 15.94
N ALA A 995 34.91 -68.10 16.36
CA ALA A 995 36.16 -68.63 16.91
C ALA A 995 37.09 -69.07 15.77
N THR A 996 38.25 -68.43 15.66
CA THR A 996 39.15 -68.54 14.50
C THR A 996 39.94 -69.85 14.43
N ASP A 997 40.09 -70.55 15.55
CA ASP A 997 40.88 -71.78 15.69
C ASP A 997 40.01 -73.03 15.89
N ALA A 998 38.69 -72.87 15.92
CA ALA A 998 37.73 -73.97 16.02
C ALA A 998 37.43 -74.57 14.63
N PRO A 999 37.29 -75.90 14.50
CA PRO A 999 36.85 -76.54 13.26
C PRO A 999 35.35 -76.28 13.01
N VAL A 1000 34.81 -76.79 11.89
CA VAL A 1000 33.36 -76.81 11.65
C VAL A 1000 32.64 -77.53 12.79
N VAL A 1001 31.61 -76.91 13.36
CA VAL A 1001 30.87 -77.41 14.53
C VAL A 1001 29.37 -77.54 14.27
N ASP A 1002 28.75 -78.48 14.98
CA ASP A 1002 27.31 -78.58 15.17
C ASP A 1002 26.94 -78.05 16.56
N VAL A 1003 25.73 -77.50 16.69
CA VAL A 1003 25.12 -77.13 17.98
C VAL A 1003 23.91 -78.02 18.22
N VAL A 1004 24.03 -78.94 19.18
CA VAL A 1004 23.02 -79.95 19.49
C VAL A 1004 22.34 -79.65 20.81
N ALA A 1005 21.02 -79.42 20.79
CA ALA A 1005 20.24 -79.34 22.02
C ALA A 1005 19.93 -80.73 22.55
N ALA A 1006 20.39 -81.03 23.76
CA ALA A 1006 20.25 -82.35 24.38
C ALA A 1006 18.77 -82.74 24.54
N GLY A 1007 18.40 -83.91 23.99
CA GLY A 1007 17.01 -84.39 23.99
C GLY A 1007 16.10 -83.78 22.92
N VAL A 1008 16.60 -82.81 22.14
CA VAL A 1008 15.87 -82.16 21.03
C VAL A 1008 16.46 -82.57 19.68
N GLY A 1009 17.77 -82.34 19.45
CA GLY A 1009 18.45 -82.61 18.19
C GLY A 1009 19.42 -81.50 17.78
N VAL A 1010 19.96 -81.59 16.56
CA VAL A 1010 20.82 -80.55 15.96
C VAL A 1010 19.97 -79.29 15.74
N LEU A 1011 20.41 -78.16 16.31
CA LEU A 1011 19.81 -76.84 16.10
C LEU A 1011 20.48 -76.08 14.96
N PHE A 1012 21.81 -76.17 14.88
CA PHE A 1012 22.62 -75.61 13.80
C PHE A 1012 23.63 -76.67 13.35
N ASP A 1013 23.73 -76.87 12.03
CA ASP A 1013 24.43 -77.99 11.39
C ASP A 1013 25.57 -77.46 10.51
N ASP A 1014 26.74 -78.11 10.55
CA ASP A 1014 27.94 -77.83 9.77
C ASP A 1014 28.35 -76.34 9.73
N VAL A 1015 28.42 -75.68 10.90
CA VAL A 1015 28.73 -74.25 10.98
C VAL A 1015 30.23 -74.00 10.93
N ALA A 1016 30.73 -73.37 9.86
CA ALA A 1016 32.15 -73.04 9.70
C ALA A 1016 32.50 -71.63 10.23
N TYR A 1017 33.77 -71.39 10.54
CA TYR A 1017 34.25 -70.07 10.94
C TYR A 1017 33.87 -69.00 9.90
N GLY A 1018 33.35 -67.87 10.37
CA GLY A 1018 32.93 -66.74 9.55
C GLY A 1018 31.51 -66.86 8.99
N GLU A 1019 30.79 -67.95 9.27
CA GLU A 1019 29.45 -68.18 8.76
C GLU A 1019 28.36 -67.77 9.75
N TYR A 1020 27.30 -67.14 9.20
CA TYR A 1020 26.01 -67.03 9.86
C TYR A 1020 25.14 -68.23 9.47
N GLN A 1021 24.48 -68.82 10.46
CA GLN A 1021 23.34 -69.69 10.25
C GLN A 1021 22.07 -68.91 10.58
N GLY A 1022 21.10 -68.92 9.66
CA GLY A 1022 19.87 -68.13 9.75
C GLY A 1022 19.04 -68.41 11.00
N TYR A 1023 18.02 -67.58 11.23
CA TYR A 1023 17.19 -67.67 12.41
C TYR A 1023 16.45 -69.01 12.52
N ILE A 1024 16.51 -69.61 13.71
CA ILE A 1024 15.62 -70.68 14.13
C ILE A 1024 14.70 -70.17 15.25
N ASN A 1025 13.42 -70.53 15.21
CA ASN A 1025 12.52 -70.28 16.33
C ASN A 1025 12.51 -71.50 17.27
N VAL A 1026 12.81 -71.27 18.55
CA VAL A 1026 12.77 -72.31 19.59
C VAL A 1026 11.86 -71.89 20.75
N PRO A 1027 11.20 -72.83 21.46
CA PRO A 1027 10.45 -72.48 22.66
C PRO A 1027 11.32 -71.75 23.70
N ALA A 1028 10.77 -70.73 24.37
CA ALA A 1028 11.44 -70.06 25.48
C ALA A 1028 11.53 -71.01 26.69
N SER A 1029 12.67 -71.69 26.83
CA SER A 1029 12.91 -72.69 27.87
C SER A 1029 14.41 -72.76 28.21
N THR A 1030 14.77 -73.71 29.07
CA THR A 1030 16.17 -74.00 29.39
C THR A 1030 16.65 -75.16 28.51
N TYR A 1031 17.80 -74.98 27.86
CA TYR A 1031 18.42 -75.96 26.99
C TYR A 1031 19.82 -76.32 27.49
N THR A 1032 20.18 -77.60 27.33
CA THR A 1032 21.60 -78.00 27.38
C THR A 1032 22.12 -78.08 25.95
N LEU A 1033 23.04 -77.19 25.58
CA LEU A 1033 23.61 -77.10 24.24
C LEU A 1033 24.98 -77.76 24.22
N ASN A 1034 25.13 -78.80 23.40
CA ASN A 1034 26.40 -79.45 23.12
C ASN A 1034 26.99 -78.87 21.84
N VAL A 1035 28.24 -78.41 21.91
CA VAL A 1035 29.04 -78.08 20.73
C VAL A 1035 29.85 -79.31 20.36
N THR A 1036 29.66 -79.81 19.14
CA THR A 1036 30.25 -81.06 18.62
C THR A 1036 30.96 -80.78 17.29
N PRO A 1037 31.94 -81.58 16.83
CA PRO A 1037 32.46 -81.48 15.47
C PRO A 1037 31.35 -81.79 14.46
N GLY A 1038 31.28 -81.05 13.34
CA GLY A 1038 30.16 -81.15 12.38
C GLY A 1038 29.92 -82.54 11.76
N ASN A 1039 30.94 -83.40 11.76
CA ASN A 1039 30.83 -84.77 11.28
C ASN A 1039 30.68 -85.84 12.38
N ASP A 1040 30.64 -85.45 13.66
CA ASP A 1040 30.58 -86.37 14.80
C ASP A 1040 29.85 -85.79 16.02
N ASN A 1041 28.52 -85.83 15.97
CA ASN A 1041 27.63 -85.44 17.07
C ASN A 1041 27.70 -86.31 18.33
N SER A 1042 28.51 -87.37 18.35
CA SER A 1042 28.75 -88.17 19.55
C SER A 1042 29.87 -87.62 20.43
N ASN A 1043 30.72 -86.74 19.90
CA ASN A 1043 31.86 -86.15 20.59
C ASN A 1043 31.56 -84.71 21.04
N VAL A 1044 31.18 -84.52 22.30
CA VAL A 1044 30.91 -83.19 22.86
C VAL A 1044 32.21 -82.48 23.21
N VAL A 1045 32.53 -81.39 22.51
CA VAL A 1045 33.72 -80.54 22.74
C VAL A 1045 33.52 -79.65 23.96
N ARG A 1046 32.33 -79.06 24.07
CA ARG A 1046 31.86 -78.23 25.19
C ARG A 1046 30.35 -78.40 25.35
N ALA A 1047 29.85 -78.31 26.58
CA ALA A 1047 28.42 -78.32 26.88
C ALA A 1047 28.05 -77.05 27.64
N TYR A 1048 26.92 -76.43 27.34
CA TYR A 1048 26.48 -75.17 27.94
C TYR A 1048 25.04 -75.27 28.46
N ASP A 1049 24.78 -74.61 29.58
CA ASP A 1049 23.44 -74.34 30.07
C ASP A 1049 22.94 -73.02 29.48
N ALA A 1050 21.82 -73.07 28.77
CA ALA A 1050 21.23 -71.95 28.05
C ALA A 1050 19.80 -71.74 28.55
N ASP A 1051 19.64 -70.89 29.56
CA ASP A 1051 18.33 -70.45 30.03
C ASP A 1051 17.84 -69.23 29.24
N ILE A 1052 16.93 -69.49 28.29
CA ILE A 1052 16.26 -68.45 27.48
C ILE A 1052 14.77 -68.34 27.81
N SER A 1053 14.34 -68.89 28.95
CA SER A 1053 12.93 -68.90 29.36
C SER A 1053 12.32 -67.49 29.53
N GLY A 1054 13.16 -66.48 29.79
CA GLY A 1054 12.76 -65.07 29.89
C GLY A 1054 12.63 -64.33 28.56
N LEU A 1055 13.00 -64.93 27.43
CA LEU A 1055 13.11 -64.25 26.13
C LEU A 1055 11.94 -64.50 25.17
N ASN A 1056 10.80 -64.99 25.67
CA ASN A 1056 9.63 -65.31 24.83
C ASN A 1056 9.16 -64.08 24.01
N GLY A 1057 8.97 -64.26 22.70
CA GLY A 1057 8.69 -63.21 21.73
C GLY A 1057 9.92 -62.40 21.29
N GLY A 1058 11.11 -62.71 21.81
CA GLY A 1058 12.36 -62.00 21.55
C GLY A 1058 13.23 -62.66 20.48
N ALA A 1059 14.25 -61.93 20.01
CA ALA A 1059 15.30 -62.44 19.14
C ALA A 1059 16.67 -62.28 19.81
N ALA A 1060 17.63 -63.16 19.50
CA ALA A 1060 18.99 -63.06 20.02
C ALA A 1060 20.04 -63.56 19.02
N THR A 1061 21.24 -62.99 19.09
CA THR A 1061 22.40 -63.44 18.32
C THR A 1061 23.32 -64.25 19.21
N VAL A 1062 23.45 -65.54 18.94
CA VAL A 1062 24.40 -66.44 19.58
C VAL A 1062 25.70 -66.43 18.77
N PHE A 1063 26.84 -66.29 19.43
CA PHE A 1063 28.12 -66.29 18.75
C PHE A 1063 29.21 -67.03 19.51
N ALA A 1064 29.99 -67.83 18.78
CA ALA A 1064 31.21 -68.43 19.31
C ALA A 1064 32.32 -67.37 19.38
N SER A 1065 32.99 -67.27 20.52
CA SER A 1065 33.92 -66.20 20.84
C SER A 1065 35.17 -66.72 21.54
N GLY A 1066 36.35 -66.17 21.22
CA GLY A 1066 37.64 -66.58 21.79
C GLY A 1066 38.27 -67.76 21.05
N PHE A 1067 39.32 -68.33 21.63
CA PHE A 1067 40.13 -69.40 21.05
C PHE A 1067 39.94 -70.72 21.79
N LEU A 1068 39.67 -71.80 21.06
CA LEU A 1068 39.50 -73.16 21.59
C LEU A 1068 40.76 -73.65 22.31
N GLY A 1069 41.94 -73.19 21.90
CA GLY A 1069 43.23 -73.54 22.49
C GLY A 1069 43.79 -72.58 23.54
N SER A 1070 43.09 -71.49 23.89
CA SER A 1070 43.61 -70.52 24.87
C SER A 1070 43.43 -71.01 26.32
N GLU A 1071 44.46 -70.83 27.14
CA GLU A 1071 44.39 -71.02 28.61
C GLU A 1071 44.22 -69.68 29.36
N GLU A 1072 44.24 -68.55 28.65
CA GLU A 1072 43.99 -67.23 29.23
C GLU A 1072 42.48 -66.98 29.34
N PRO A 1073 41.94 -66.76 30.54
CA PRO A 1073 40.48 -66.66 30.77
C PRO A 1073 39.78 -65.56 29.96
N GLU A 1074 40.48 -64.48 29.64
CA GLU A 1074 39.96 -63.35 28.86
C GLU A 1074 39.66 -63.69 27.39
N ASP A 1075 40.42 -64.61 26.80
CA ASP A 1075 40.32 -64.98 25.38
C ASP A 1075 39.98 -66.47 25.17
N GLU A 1076 39.68 -67.22 26.24
CA GLU A 1076 39.23 -68.62 26.20
C GLU A 1076 37.93 -68.78 25.40
N PHE A 1077 37.78 -69.86 24.65
CA PHE A 1077 36.56 -70.19 23.92
C PHE A 1077 35.31 -70.20 24.80
N GLY A 1078 34.28 -69.48 24.36
CA GLY A 1078 32.96 -69.48 24.98
C GLY A 1078 31.87 -69.19 23.96
N VAL A 1079 30.65 -69.62 24.28
CA VAL A 1079 29.44 -69.25 23.53
C VAL A 1079 28.77 -68.08 24.24
N TRP A 1080 28.57 -66.99 23.51
CA TRP A 1080 27.98 -65.76 24.02
C TRP A 1080 26.66 -65.48 23.32
N VAL A 1081 25.81 -64.71 24.00
CA VAL A 1081 24.53 -64.24 23.47
C VAL A 1081 24.54 -62.72 23.52
N ALA A 1082 24.14 -62.09 22.41
CA ALA A 1082 23.82 -60.67 22.33
C ALA A 1082 22.33 -60.48 22.13
N LEU A 1083 21.72 -59.64 22.98
CA LEU A 1083 20.32 -59.23 22.88
C LEU A 1083 20.20 -57.92 22.08
N PRO A 1084 19.01 -57.61 21.51
CA PRO A 1084 18.79 -56.40 20.72
C PRO A 1084 19.03 -55.08 21.46
N ASP A 1085 18.94 -55.08 22.79
CA ASP A 1085 19.24 -53.92 23.64
C ASP A 1085 20.74 -53.72 23.91
N GLY A 1086 21.60 -54.57 23.36
CA GLY A 1086 23.05 -54.54 23.51
C GLY A 1086 23.56 -55.32 24.72
N GLN A 1087 22.69 -55.88 25.56
CA GLN A 1087 23.14 -56.74 26.63
C GLN A 1087 23.80 -58.01 26.07
N THR A 1088 25.01 -58.31 26.52
CA THR A 1088 25.70 -59.56 26.23
C THR A 1088 25.92 -60.38 27.49
N PHE A 1089 25.90 -61.70 27.34
CA PHE A 1089 26.25 -62.62 28.42
C PHE A 1089 26.81 -63.94 27.88
N PRO A 1090 27.75 -64.58 28.61
CA PRO A 1090 28.21 -65.91 28.26
C PRO A 1090 27.15 -66.95 28.65
N LEU A 1091 27.05 -68.02 27.87
CA LEU A 1091 26.38 -69.24 28.33
C LEU A 1091 27.25 -69.92 29.39
N THR A 1092 26.60 -70.52 30.39
CA THR A 1092 27.33 -71.17 31.48
C THR A 1092 27.83 -72.52 31.03
N GLU A 1093 29.14 -72.73 30.96
CA GLU A 1093 29.69 -74.03 30.61
C GLU A 1093 29.34 -75.07 31.69
N ILE A 1094 28.75 -76.19 31.26
CA ILE A 1094 28.52 -77.36 32.09
C ILE A 1094 29.86 -78.09 32.20
N VAL A 1095 30.60 -77.75 33.24
CA VAL A 1095 31.76 -78.54 33.63
C VAL A 1095 31.28 -79.89 34.16
N SER A 1096 31.61 -80.94 33.43
CA SER A 1096 31.27 -82.29 33.81
C SER A 1096 31.92 -82.65 35.15
N THR A 1097 31.12 -83.09 36.13
CA THR A 1097 31.67 -83.71 37.35
C THR A 1097 32.35 -85.08 37.09
N GLN A 1098 32.38 -85.52 35.83
CA GLN A 1098 32.95 -86.81 35.41
C GLN A 1098 34.49 -86.81 35.32
N GLU A 1099 35.16 -85.65 35.27
CA GLU A 1099 36.64 -85.61 35.26
C GLU A 1099 37.26 -86.16 36.56
N VAL A 1100 36.58 -86.04 37.70
CA VAL A 1100 37.10 -86.59 38.98
C VAL A 1100 36.95 -88.11 39.03
N ALA A 1101 35.93 -88.68 38.39
CA ALA A 1101 35.69 -90.13 38.36
C ALA A 1101 36.71 -90.86 37.48
N ASP A 1102 37.14 -90.24 36.38
CA ASP A 1102 38.20 -90.78 35.50
C ASP A 1102 39.59 -90.66 36.14
N ARG A 1103 39.80 -89.63 36.99
CA ARG A 1103 41.04 -89.45 37.75
C ARG A 1103 41.13 -90.31 39.02
N ILE A 1104 39.98 -90.78 39.52
CA ILE A 1104 39.86 -91.68 40.66
C ILE A 1104 39.04 -92.93 40.27
N PRO A 1105 39.62 -93.86 39.47
CA PRO A 1105 38.88 -94.96 38.85
C PRO A 1105 38.27 -95.97 39.83
N ALA A 1106 38.70 -95.96 41.09
CA ALA A 1106 38.10 -96.76 42.15
C ALA A 1106 38.05 -95.97 43.45
N PHE A 1107 36.90 -95.97 44.13
CA PHE A 1107 36.72 -95.44 45.48
C PHE A 1107 35.70 -96.31 46.24
N GLN A 1108 36.19 -97.03 47.25
CA GLN A 1108 35.39 -98.00 48.01
C GLN A 1108 35.59 -97.84 49.51
N LEU A 1109 34.48 -97.94 50.26
CA LEU A 1109 34.46 -97.91 51.71
C LEU A 1109 33.75 -99.16 52.23
N ALA A 1110 34.49 -100.05 52.92
CA ALA A 1110 33.96 -101.32 53.43
C ALA A 1110 34.54 -101.73 54.80
N PRO A 1111 33.76 -102.36 55.71
CA PRO A 1111 32.34 -102.65 55.55
C PRO A 1111 31.46 -101.42 55.75
N ASN A 1112 30.36 -101.36 55.02
CA ASN A 1112 29.32 -100.36 55.16
C ASN A 1112 27.96 -101.09 55.22
N PRO A 1113 27.22 -101.07 56.36
CA PRO A 1113 27.41 -100.23 57.55
C PRO A 1113 28.66 -100.55 58.39
N VAL A 1114 29.25 -99.52 59.01
CA VAL A 1114 30.45 -99.61 59.86
C VAL A 1114 30.08 -99.58 61.35
N ARG A 1115 30.75 -100.41 62.18
CA ARG A 1115 30.60 -100.41 63.65
C ARG A 1115 31.67 -99.61 64.38
N THR A 1116 32.94 -99.93 64.11
CA THR A 1116 34.10 -99.30 64.78
C THR A 1116 35.10 -98.76 63.78
N THR A 1117 35.50 -99.55 62.78
CA THR A 1117 36.44 -99.14 61.72
C THR A 1117 36.00 -99.65 60.35
N ALA A 1118 36.29 -98.88 59.30
CA ALA A 1118 36.14 -99.28 57.90
C ALA A 1118 37.44 -99.01 57.14
N GLN A 1119 37.69 -99.73 56.05
CA GLN A 1119 38.76 -99.42 55.12
C GLN A 1119 38.23 -98.58 53.97
N VAL A 1120 38.96 -97.54 53.64
CA VAL A 1120 38.72 -96.66 52.49
C VAL A 1120 39.84 -96.89 51.50
N GLN A 1121 39.50 -97.43 50.34
CA GLN A 1121 40.44 -97.68 49.24
C GLN A 1121 40.11 -96.75 48.09
N TYR A 1122 41.12 -96.10 47.54
CA TYR A 1122 40.97 -95.29 46.33
C TYR A 1122 42.19 -95.40 45.42
N THR A 1123 41.98 -95.34 44.11
CA THR A 1123 43.05 -95.38 43.11
C THR A 1123 43.15 -94.02 42.46
N LEU A 1124 44.35 -93.47 42.34
CA LEU A 1124 44.62 -92.22 41.61
C LEU A 1124 45.24 -92.54 40.25
N SER A 1125 44.78 -91.92 39.17
CA SER A 1125 45.38 -92.08 37.84
C SER A 1125 46.67 -91.26 37.65
N GLU A 1126 46.90 -90.23 38.48
CA GLU A 1126 48.08 -89.35 38.47
C GLU A 1126 48.40 -88.74 39.86
N ASP A 1127 49.50 -87.96 39.94
CA ASP A 1127 49.98 -87.33 41.17
C ASP A 1127 49.20 -86.05 41.54
N THR A 1128 48.33 -86.10 42.56
CA THR A 1128 47.47 -84.96 42.96
C THR A 1128 47.41 -84.75 44.48
N ASP A 1129 47.11 -83.51 44.92
CA ASP A 1129 46.82 -83.21 46.32
C ASP A 1129 45.46 -83.79 46.76
N ILE A 1130 45.43 -84.44 47.93
CA ILE A 1130 44.21 -85.04 48.48
C ILE A 1130 43.88 -84.43 49.85
N THR A 1131 42.63 -84.00 50.03
CA THR A 1131 42.02 -83.72 51.33
C THR A 1131 40.85 -84.67 51.57
N ILE A 1132 40.78 -85.28 52.74
CA ILE A 1132 39.63 -86.08 53.15
C ILE A 1132 38.70 -85.23 54.00
N ALA A 1133 37.40 -85.27 53.71
CA ALA A 1133 36.37 -84.68 54.56
C ALA A 1133 35.32 -85.73 54.93
N ILE A 1134 34.89 -85.74 56.20
CA ILE A 1134 33.77 -86.54 56.69
C ILE A 1134 32.67 -85.57 57.12
N GLN A 1135 31.48 -85.73 56.56
CA GLN A 1135 30.33 -84.88 56.82
C GLN A 1135 29.17 -85.69 57.42
N ASN A 1136 28.38 -85.07 58.30
CA ASN A 1136 27.13 -85.67 58.78
C ASN A 1136 26.00 -85.53 57.74
N ALA A 1137 24.83 -86.11 57.99
CA ALA A 1137 23.68 -86.04 57.10
C ALA A 1137 23.16 -84.61 56.82
N GLY A 1138 23.51 -83.62 57.64
CA GLY A 1138 23.20 -82.21 57.43
C GLY A 1138 24.28 -81.43 56.65
N GLY A 1139 25.31 -82.11 56.13
CA GLY A 1139 26.39 -81.49 55.35
C GLY A 1139 27.50 -80.83 56.19
N GLN A 1140 27.41 -80.86 57.53
CA GLN A 1140 28.47 -80.30 58.39
C GLN A 1140 29.70 -81.21 58.41
N THR A 1141 30.87 -80.64 58.10
CA THR A 1141 32.16 -81.32 58.19
C THR A 1141 32.51 -81.65 59.64
N ILE A 1142 32.49 -82.93 59.98
CA ILE A 1142 32.84 -83.48 61.28
C ILE A 1142 34.35 -83.65 61.41
N ARG A 1143 35.03 -83.95 60.31
CA ARG A 1143 36.49 -84.12 60.27
C ARG A 1143 37.04 -83.78 58.90
N SER A 1144 38.15 -83.05 58.85
CA SER A 1144 38.90 -82.82 57.62
C SER A 1144 40.38 -83.15 57.85
N ILE A 1145 41.03 -83.78 56.87
CA ILE A 1145 42.43 -84.18 56.94
C ILE A 1145 43.09 -83.95 55.58
N TYR A 1146 44.05 -83.03 55.53
CA TYR A 1146 44.91 -82.86 54.37
C TYR A 1146 45.98 -83.96 54.31
N LEU A 1147 46.09 -84.64 53.18
CA LEU A 1147 47.10 -85.67 52.92
C LEU A 1147 48.28 -85.17 52.08
N GLY A 1148 48.22 -83.94 51.54
CA GLY A 1148 49.22 -83.45 50.60
C GLY A 1148 49.19 -84.20 49.27
N ARG A 1149 50.24 -84.00 48.47
CA ARG A 1149 50.38 -84.58 47.13
C ARG A 1149 50.62 -86.08 47.24
N GLN A 1150 49.67 -86.87 46.75
CA GLN A 1150 49.74 -88.32 46.69
C GLN A 1150 50.10 -88.76 45.28
N PRO A 1151 50.98 -89.77 45.11
CA PRO A 1151 51.35 -90.27 43.80
C PRO A 1151 50.23 -91.10 43.15
N ALA A 1152 50.28 -91.24 41.83
CA ALA A 1152 49.44 -92.16 41.06
C ALA A 1152 49.53 -93.60 41.60
N GLY A 1153 48.40 -94.32 41.67
CA GLY A 1153 48.31 -95.70 42.15
C GLY A 1153 47.25 -95.94 43.22
N GLU A 1154 47.22 -97.15 43.78
CA GLU A 1154 46.27 -97.55 44.84
C GLU A 1154 46.68 -97.05 46.22
N HIS A 1155 45.71 -96.49 46.94
CA HIS A 1155 45.85 -96.00 48.31
C HIS A 1155 44.79 -96.64 49.21
N SER A 1156 45.15 -96.99 50.44
CA SER A 1156 44.24 -97.55 51.43
C SER A 1156 44.40 -96.86 52.78
N ARG A 1157 43.29 -96.51 53.42
CA ARG A 1157 43.28 -95.84 54.73
C ARG A 1157 42.18 -96.34 55.64
N THR A 1158 42.52 -96.57 56.91
CA THR A 1158 41.54 -96.90 57.94
C THR A 1158 40.73 -95.66 58.36
N LEU A 1159 39.41 -95.76 58.23
CA LEU A 1159 38.43 -94.85 58.81
C LEU A 1159 38.04 -95.34 60.22
N GLU A 1160 38.40 -94.55 61.24
CA GLU A 1160 37.99 -94.76 62.63
C GLU A 1160 36.60 -94.14 62.88
N ALA A 1161 35.56 -94.96 62.89
CA ALA A 1161 34.16 -94.54 63.04
C ALA A 1161 33.63 -94.68 64.48
N GLY A 1162 34.37 -95.30 65.42
CA GLY A 1162 33.91 -95.56 66.78
C GLY A 1162 33.56 -94.30 67.60
N GLY A 1163 34.14 -93.15 67.25
CA GLY A 1163 33.83 -91.84 67.84
C GLY A 1163 32.62 -91.12 67.24
N LEU A 1164 32.07 -91.60 66.11
CA LEU A 1164 30.93 -90.99 65.45
C LEU A 1164 29.59 -91.49 66.06
N PRO A 1165 28.58 -90.62 66.25
CA PRO A 1165 27.21 -91.04 66.56
C PRO A 1165 26.62 -92.02 65.54
N GLN A 1166 25.58 -92.79 65.91
CA GLN A 1166 24.84 -93.61 64.95
C GLN A 1166 24.12 -92.68 63.96
N GLY A 1167 24.31 -92.91 62.66
CA GLY A 1167 23.77 -92.03 61.63
C GLY A 1167 24.41 -92.23 60.26
N MET A 1168 23.93 -91.49 59.28
CA MET A 1168 24.48 -91.46 57.93
C MET A 1168 25.53 -90.36 57.82
N TYR A 1169 26.65 -90.69 57.19
CA TYR A 1169 27.77 -89.81 56.95
C TYR A 1169 28.23 -89.92 55.49
N THR A 1170 28.93 -88.89 55.03
CA THR A 1170 29.59 -88.88 53.72
C THR A 1170 31.09 -88.80 53.95
N TYR A 1171 31.85 -89.66 53.28
CA TYR A 1171 33.31 -89.58 53.19
C TYR A 1171 33.68 -89.05 51.81
N SER A 1172 34.37 -87.92 51.77
CA SER A 1172 34.72 -87.21 50.54
C SER A 1172 36.24 -87.15 50.36
N LEU A 1173 36.70 -87.43 49.14
CA LEU A 1173 38.03 -87.12 48.64
C LEU A 1173 37.93 -85.80 47.87
N VAL A 1174 38.65 -84.77 48.31
CA VAL A 1174 38.70 -83.44 47.73
C VAL A 1174 40.07 -83.25 47.09
N THR A 1175 40.07 -82.89 45.82
CA THR A 1175 41.26 -82.59 45.00
C THR A 1175 41.17 -81.16 44.46
N PRO A 1176 42.26 -80.57 43.91
CA PRO A 1176 42.20 -79.24 43.29
C PRO A 1176 41.17 -79.13 42.16
N VAL A 1177 40.82 -80.25 41.52
CA VAL A 1177 39.91 -80.32 40.36
C VAL A 1177 38.51 -80.84 40.69
N GLY A 1178 38.23 -81.18 41.95
CA GLY A 1178 36.87 -81.53 42.39
C GLY A 1178 36.79 -82.56 43.52
N VAL A 1179 35.56 -83.01 43.82
CA VAL A 1179 35.23 -83.81 45.02
C VAL A 1179 34.50 -85.10 44.64
N LEU A 1180 35.00 -86.25 45.13
CA LEU A 1180 34.32 -87.54 45.03
C LEU A 1180 33.86 -88.01 46.42
N ALA A 1181 32.58 -88.38 46.56
CA ALA A 1181 31.97 -88.68 47.86
C ALA A 1181 31.30 -90.07 47.90
N GLN A 1182 31.48 -90.79 49.01
CA GLN A 1182 30.83 -92.07 49.27
C GLN A 1182 30.12 -92.04 50.62
N ARG A 1183 28.83 -92.41 50.62
CA ARG A 1183 28.01 -92.45 51.83
C ARG A 1183 28.27 -93.72 52.63
N PHE A 1184 28.36 -93.59 53.94
CA PHE A 1184 28.45 -94.72 54.86
C PHE A 1184 27.56 -94.54 56.09
N VAL A 1185 27.11 -95.65 56.66
CA VAL A 1185 26.22 -95.67 57.83
C VAL A 1185 26.99 -96.19 59.02
N VAL A 1186 27.04 -95.43 60.10
CA VAL A 1186 27.58 -95.87 61.39
C VAL A 1186 26.46 -96.52 62.20
N VAL A 1187 26.64 -97.79 62.57
CA VAL A 1187 25.71 -98.56 63.43
C VAL A 1187 26.43 -98.97 64.72
N LYS A 1188 25.81 -98.79 65.89
CA LYS A 1188 26.43 -99.16 67.17
C LYS A 1188 25.99 -100.53 67.64
#